data_AF-A0A9E5Z4H4-F1
#
_entry.id   AF-A0A9E5Z4H4-F1
#
_cell.length_a   1.000
_cell.length_b   1.000
_cell.length_c   1.000
_cell.angle_alpha   90.00
_cell.angle_beta   90.00
_cell.angle_gamma   90.00
#
_symmetry.space_group_name_H-M   'P 1'
#
loop_
_entity.id
_entity.type
_entity.pdbx_description
1 polymer ?
#
loop_
_entity_poly.entity_id
_entity_poly.type
_entity_poly.pdbx_seq_one_letter_code
_entity_poly.pdbx_strand_id
1 'polypeptide(L)'
;MAKVLGIDLGTTNSVAAVIEAGEPVVVENAEGGRITPSIVALNTKTGERYVGQVAKRQAVTNPENTLFSVKRLMGRKFSDPEVKNSMGKLPYKIVAAPNGDAMVQLGEEAHAPAQISSFVLQKIKQDAEARLGEKITQAVITVPAYFNDAQRQATKDAGTIAGLEVLRIINEPTASALAYGLDKTKTDASIAVFDLGGGTFDITILQMGEGVFEVKSTNGDTFLGGDDFDQKILEWLIGEFKQETGIDLATDRMALQRLRDAAERAKVDLSSVLQTEINLPFITADASGPQHMVKTLSRAKLEQLVADLINRTEGPCRQALTDSGIATGEIDEVIMVGGMSRMPAVLEKVKQVFGKEPNRSVNPDEAVALGAAIQAGVLSGDVNDIVLLDVTPLTLGLETLGSVMTTLIPRNTTIPTKKVETFTTAAESQTTVDIHVLQGERSMASDNKSIGRFMLDGLLPAPRGVPQIEVTFDIDANGILSVSAKDKGTSKEQKIVIQSGSGLEKEDIERMVNEALENEEADKVRKAEVETRNQADSLVFSSEKLLAENAEKIPEELKTEVQGKIDALKAAIAANSTAEIQSATTELNSALQRVGEIVYSQSGGAEEGGQDPTGGMGMGGPGGDGEVGESQDDEGTVEGEFREV
;
A
#
# COMPACT_ATOMS: atom_id res chain seq x y z
N MET A 1 8.79 19.79 -11.58
CA MET A 1 9.34 18.42 -11.59
C MET A 1 8.16 17.47 -11.56
N ALA A 2 8.32 16.18 -11.91
CA ALA A 2 7.25 15.21 -11.70
C ALA A 2 6.94 15.11 -10.20
N LYS A 3 5.68 14.92 -9.81
CA LYS A 3 5.34 14.69 -8.39
C LYS A 3 6.02 13.44 -7.85
N VAL A 4 6.38 13.49 -6.57
CA VAL A 4 6.86 12.35 -5.78
C VAL A 4 5.69 11.82 -4.97
N LEU A 5 5.40 10.52 -5.06
CA LEU A 5 4.33 9.90 -4.26
C LEU A 5 4.79 9.63 -2.83
N GLY A 6 3.97 9.98 -1.84
CA GLY A 6 3.98 9.36 -0.53
C GLY A 6 3.08 8.12 -0.55
N ILE A 7 3.63 6.93 -0.30
CA ILE A 7 2.87 5.67 -0.34
C ILE A 7 2.90 4.99 1.02
N ASP A 8 1.72 4.85 1.63
CA ASP A 8 1.51 3.85 2.66
C ASP A 8 1.28 2.48 2.04
N LEU A 9 2.25 1.57 2.21
CA LEU A 9 2.17 0.19 1.73
C LEU A 9 1.71 -0.73 2.87
N GLY A 10 0.50 -0.56 3.40
CA GLY A 10 0.04 -1.29 4.58
C GLY A 10 -0.23 -2.79 4.33
N THR A 11 -0.39 -3.56 5.43
CA THR A 11 -0.56 -5.03 5.37
C THR A 11 -1.86 -5.47 4.68
N THR A 12 -2.97 -4.78 4.97
CA THR A 12 -4.32 -5.09 4.46
C THR A 12 -4.75 -4.12 3.37
N ASN A 13 -4.31 -2.88 3.47
CA ASN A 13 -4.70 -1.73 2.69
C ASN A 13 -3.46 -0.88 2.42
N SER A 14 -3.44 -0.19 1.28
CA SER A 14 -2.41 0.77 0.90
C SER A 14 -3.07 2.08 0.44
N VAL A 15 -2.40 3.20 0.67
CA VAL A 15 -2.89 4.56 0.39
C VAL A 15 -1.76 5.36 -0.24
N ALA A 16 -2.09 6.26 -1.18
CA ALA A 16 -1.11 7.14 -1.81
C ALA A 16 -1.52 8.60 -1.66
N ALA A 17 -0.54 9.49 -1.51
CA ALA A 17 -0.74 10.93 -1.42
C ALA A 17 0.37 11.67 -2.17
N VAL A 18 0.09 12.93 -2.51
CA VAL A 18 1.03 13.88 -3.11
C VAL A 18 0.92 15.22 -2.40
N ILE A 19 1.90 16.12 -2.61
CA ILE A 19 1.72 17.54 -2.31
C ILE A 19 1.02 18.22 -3.48
N GLU A 20 -0.07 18.94 -3.19
CA GLU A 20 -0.75 19.84 -4.12
C GLU A 20 -0.86 21.23 -3.49
N ALA A 21 -0.30 22.25 -4.15
CA ALA A 21 -0.30 23.65 -3.67
C ALA A 21 0.25 23.86 -2.22
N GLY A 22 1.14 22.97 -1.77
CA GLY A 22 1.73 22.99 -0.41
C GLY A 22 1.07 22.03 0.58
N GLU A 23 -0.13 21.52 0.26
CA GLU A 23 -0.90 20.65 1.15
C GLU A 23 -0.79 19.16 0.75
N PRO A 24 -0.74 18.22 1.70
CA PRO A 24 -0.76 16.79 1.41
C PRO A 24 -2.20 16.33 1.07
N VAL A 25 -2.36 15.70 -0.09
CA VAL A 25 -3.66 15.23 -0.61
C VAL A 25 -3.56 13.74 -1.00
N VAL A 26 -4.45 12.92 -0.44
CA VAL A 26 -4.59 11.50 -0.83
C VAL A 26 -5.16 11.40 -2.26
N VAL A 27 -4.51 10.55 -3.06
CA VAL A 27 -4.88 10.24 -4.44
C VAL A 27 -5.92 9.12 -4.46
N GLU A 28 -7.01 9.32 -5.20
CA GLU A 28 -8.04 8.31 -5.41
C GLU A 28 -7.59 7.27 -6.45
N ASN A 29 -7.92 6.00 -6.21
CA ASN A 29 -7.68 4.91 -7.16
C ASN A 29 -8.70 4.90 -8.31
N ALA A 30 -8.44 4.11 -9.35
CA ALA A 30 -9.34 3.99 -10.51
C ALA A 30 -10.76 3.50 -10.16
N GLU A 31 -10.95 2.87 -9.00
CA GLU A 31 -12.25 2.45 -8.47
C GLU A 31 -12.98 3.56 -7.68
N GLY A 32 -12.42 4.76 -7.58
CA GLY A 32 -12.98 5.91 -6.84
C GLY A 32 -12.83 5.84 -5.33
N GLY A 33 -11.95 4.95 -4.84
CA GLY A 33 -11.63 4.80 -3.42
C GLY A 33 -10.32 5.50 -3.05
N ARG A 34 -10.23 6.01 -1.82
CA ARG A 34 -9.00 6.57 -1.24
C ARG A 34 -8.04 5.50 -0.69
N ILE A 35 -8.49 4.24 -0.67
CA ILE A 35 -7.78 3.09 -0.10
C ILE A 35 -7.82 1.94 -1.10
N THR A 36 -6.67 1.33 -1.37
CA THR A 36 -6.51 0.17 -2.26
C THR A 36 -6.15 -1.06 -1.41
N PRO A 37 -6.94 -2.15 -1.42
CA PRO A 37 -6.57 -3.38 -0.71
C PRO A 37 -5.19 -3.91 -1.13
N SER A 38 -4.35 -4.30 -0.18
CA SER A 38 -3.03 -4.89 -0.42
C SER A 38 -3.15 -6.37 -0.82
N ILE A 39 -3.89 -6.61 -1.91
CA ILE A 39 -4.31 -7.93 -2.39
C ILE A 39 -3.99 -8.05 -3.87
N VAL A 40 -3.35 -9.16 -4.24
CA VAL A 40 -3.05 -9.55 -5.63
C VAL A 40 -3.71 -10.90 -5.91
N ALA A 41 -4.27 -11.11 -7.09
CA ALA A 41 -4.78 -12.40 -7.51
C ALA A 41 -4.42 -12.73 -8.96
N LEU A 42 -4.31 -14.01 -9.29
CA LEU A 42 -4.15 -14.48 -10.65
C LEU A 42 -5.43 -15.19 -11.12
N ASN A 43 -6.02 -14.71 -12.21
CA ASN A 43 -7.10 -15.41 -12.89
C ASN A 43 -6.51 -16.60 -13.66
N THR A 44 -6.65 -17.80 -13.09
CA THR A 44 -6.11 -19.05 -13.63
C THR A 44 -6.67 -19.46 -15.00
N LYS A 45 -7.73 -18.79 -15.49
CA LYS A 45 -8.32 -19.06 -16.81
C LYS A 45 -7.75 -18.17 -17.92
N THR A 46 -7.30 -16.96 -17.59
CA THR A 46 -6.85 -15.94 -18.56
C THR A 46 -5.37 -15.57 -18.40
N GLY A 47 -4.75 -15.95 -17.28
CA GLY A 47 -3.42 -15.45 -16.88
C GLY A 47 -3.43 -13.98 -16.46
N GLU A 48 -4.60 -13.37 -16.27
CA GLU A 48 -4.73 -11.96 -15.91
C GLU A 48 -4.49 -11.74 -14.42
N ARG A 49 -3.70 -10.73 -14.07
CA ARG A 49 -3.39 -10.36 -12.69
C ARG A 49 -4.34 -9.25 -12.22
N TYR A 50 -5.09 -9.52 -11.16
CA TYR A 50 -5.89 -8.52 -10.47
C TYR A 50 -5.15 -7.96 -9.26
N VAL A 51 -5.35 -6.68 -8.96
CA VAL A 51 -4.80 -6.00 -7.79
C VAL A 51 -5.91 -5.18 -7.13
N GLY A 52 -5.86 -5.00 -5.81
CA GLY A 52 -6.79 -4.13 -5.10
C GLY A 52 -8.21 -4.69 -5.02
N GLN A 53 -9.20 -3.84 -5.27
CA GLN A 53 -10.61 -4.19 -5.04
C GLN A 53 -11.10 -5.31 -5.98
N VAL A 54 -10.57 -5.40 -7.20
CA VAL A 54 -10.88 -6.50 -8.13
C VAL A 54 -10.38 -7.84 -7.57
N ALA A 55 -9.16 -7.86 -7.04
CA ALA A 55 -8.60 -9.05 -6.39
C ALA A 55 -9.40 -9.43 -5.13
N LYS A 56 -9.77 -8.46 -4.27
CA LYS A 56 -10.59 -8.73 -3.06
C LYS A 56 -11.94 -9.37 -3.42
N ARG A 57 -12.62 -8.90 -4.48
CA ARG A 57 -13.95 -9.41 -4.90
C ARG A 57 -13.96 -10.89 -5.30
N GLN A 58 -12.89 -11.41 -5.90
CA GLN A 58 -12.84 -12.80 -6.40
C GLN A 58 -12.21 -13.81 -5.42
N ALA A 59 -11.70 -13.34 -4.26
CA ALA A 59 -10.96 -14.14 -3.29
C ALA A 59 -11.69 -15.42 -2.85
N VAL A 60 -13.00 -15.31 -2.60
CA VAL A 60 -13.88 -16.42 -2.19
C VAL A 60 -13.86 -17.61 -3.16
N THR A 61 -13.71 -17.35 -4.45
CA THR A 61 -13.73 -18.36 -5.52
C THR A 61 -12.35 -18.79 -5.99
N ASN A 62 -11.28 -18.15 -5.51
CA ASN A 62 -9.90 -18.39 -5.92
C ASN A 62 -8.90 -18.22 -4.75
N PRO A 63 -9.14 -18.84 -3.58
CA PRO A 63 -8.40 -18.52 -2.37
C PRO A 63 -6.91 -18.91 -2.43
N GLU A 64 -6.54 -19.90 -3.23
CA GLU A 64 -5.15 -20.36 -3.35
C GLU A 64 -4.28 -19.49 -4.26
N ASN A 65 -4.90 -18.74 -5.20
CA ASN A 65 -4.20 -17.77 -6.07
C ASN A 65 -4.61 -16.32 -5.76
N THR A 66 -5.03 -16.06 -4.51
CA THR A 66 -5.30 -14.70 -4.00
C THR A 66 -4.41 -14.44 -2.80
N LEU A 67 -3.43 -13.58 -2.99
CA LEU A 67 -2.40 -13.23 -2.02
C LEU A 67 -2.78 -11.95 -1.28
N PHE A 68 -2.76 -12.01 0.04
CA PHE A 68 -3.05 -10.91 0.96
C PHE A 68 -2.17 -11.04 2.21
N SER A 69 -2.03 -9.96 2.99
CA SER A 69 -1.15 -9.90 4.17
C SER A 69 0.34 -10.22 3.90
N VAL A 70 0.78 -10.11 2.64
CA VAL A 70 2.14 -10.46 2.20
C VAL A 70 3.21 -9.61 2.89
N LYS A 71 2.87 -8.39 3.37
CA LYS A 71 3.75 -7.57 4.22
C LYS A 71 4.26 -8.32 5.46
N ARG A 72 3.49 -9.27 6.01
CA ARG A 72 3.93 -10.12 7.15
C ARG A 72 5.04 -11.11 6.79
N LEU A 73 5.27 -11.39 5.49
CA LEU A 73 6.28 -12.31 4.96
C LEU A 73 7.54 -11.60 4.41
N MET A 74 7.46 -10.29 4.19
CA MET A 74 8.58 -9.45 3.72
C MET A 74 9.83 -9.64 4.60
N GLY A 75 10.99 -9.87 3.99
CA GLY A 75 12.28 -9.99 4.67
C GLY A 75 12.38 -11.14 5.70
N ARG A 76 11.53 -12.17 5.61
CA ARG A 76 11.55 -13.33 6.53
C ARG A 76 12.06 -14.60 5.86
N LYS A 77 12.71 -15.45 6.66
CA LYS A 77 13.11 -16.81 6.26
C LYS A 77 11.93 -17.77 6.34
N PHE A 78 11.89 -18.76 5.45
CA PHE A 78 10.90 -19.83 5.48
C PHE A 78 10.89 -20.61 6.80
N SER A 79 12.04 -20.63 7.49
CA SER A 79 12.24 -21.26 8.80
C SER A 79 11.78 -20.40 9.99
N ASP A 80 11.52 -19.10 9.82
CA ASP A 80 11.15 -18.20 10.91
C ASP A 80 9.80 -18.61 11.55
N PRO A 81 9.62 -18.50 12.89
CA PRO A 81 8.40 -18.94 13.59
C PRO A 81 7.13 -18.26 13.07
N GLU A 82 7.21 -16.99 12.70
CA GLU A 82 6.09 -16.18 12.19
C GLU A 82 5.61 -16.70 10.82
N VAL A 83 6.54 -17.12 9.97
CA VAL A 83 6.22 -17.69 8.65
C VAL A 83 5.56 -19.06 8.82
N LYS A 84 6.08 -19.91 9.71
CA LYS A 84 5.43 -21.19 10.08
C LYS A 84 4.03 -21.00 10.66
N ASN A 85 3.83 -19.97 11.47
CA ASN A 85 2.50 -19.61 11.99
C ASN A 85 1.56 -19.17 10.86
N SER A 86 2.08 -18.40 9.89
CA SER A 86 1.35 -17.93 8.71
C SER A 86 0.89 -19.08 7.80
N MET A 87 1.74 -20.10 7.59
CA MET A 87 1.41 -21.30 6.78
C MET A 87 0.15 -22.04 7.28
N GLY A 88 -0.13 -22.00 8.59
CA GLY A 88 -1.32 -22.63 9.17
C GLY A 88 -2.60 -21.81 9.06
N LYS A 89 -2.51 -20.53 8.66
CA LYS A 89 -3.64 -19.56 8.65
C LYS A 89 -4.04 -19.13 7.24
N LEU A 90 -3.08 -19.04 6.33
CA LEU A 90 -3.28 -18.51 4.98
C LEU A 90 -3.77 -19.60 4.01
N PRO A 91 -4.61 -19.24 3.01
CA PRO A 91 -5.11 -20.21 2.03
C PRO A 91 -4.07 -20.55 0.96
N TYR A 92 -3.26 -19.56 0.55
CA TYR A 92 -2.21 -19.71 -0.46
C TYR A 92 -0.96 -20.39 0.12
N LYS A 93 -0.15 -20.98 -0.77
CA LYS A 93 1.04 -21.75 -0.40
C LYS A 93 2.25 -20.83 -0.21
N ILE A 94 2.93 -20.98 0.93
CA ILE A 94 4.28 -20.42 1.16
C ILE A 94 5.30 -21.51 0.84
N VAL A 95 6.40 -21.16 0.17
CA VAL A 95 7.48 -22.06 -0.24
C VAL A 95 8.85 -21.49 0.14
N ALA A 96 9.87 -22.35 0.19
CA ALA A 96 11.24 -21.93 0.46
C ALA A 96 11.97 -21.56 -0.86
N ALA A 97 12.65 -20.42 -0.87
CA ALA A 97 13.63 -20.07 -1.90
C ALA A 97 14.93 -20.90 -1.74
N PRO A 98 15.78 -20.97 -2.78
CA PRO A 98 17.10 -21.62 -2.69
C PRO A 98 18.00 -21.04 -1.58
N ASN A 99 17.88 -19.74 -1.29
CA ASN A 99 18.58 -19.05 -0.19
C ASN A 99 17.87 -19.22 1.18
N GLY A 100 16.74 -19.94 1.25
CA GLY A 100 15.93 -20.15 2.46
C GLY A 100 14.90 -19.06 2.79
N ASP A 101 14.72 -18.04 1.93
CA ASP A 101 13.66 -17.02 2.10
C ASP A 101 12.25 -17.60 1.93
N ALA A 102 11.28 -16.92 2.55
CA ALA A 102 9.87 -17.22 2.34
C ALA A 102 9.39 -16.61 1.02
N MET A 103 8.96 -17.45 0.09
CA MET A 103 8.27 -17.06 -1.15
C MET A 103 6.80 -17.51 -1.11
N VAL A 104 5.99 -16.95 -2.00
CA VAL A 104 4.56 -17.26 -2.12
C VAL A 104 4.24 -17.78 -3.51
N GLN A 105 3.36 -18.77 -3.59
CA GLN A 105 2.91 -19.37 -4.85
C GLN A 105 1.80 -18.52 -5.48
N LEU A 106 1.95 -18.15 -6.74
CA LEU A 106 0.91 -17.49 -7.54
C LEU A 106 0.76 -18.23 -8.88
N GLY A 107 -0.32 -18.99 -9.06
CA GLY A 107 -0.38 -19.98 -10.14
C GLY A 107 0.72 -21.04 -10.00
N GLU A 108 1.42 -21.33 -11.09
CA GLU A 108 2.51 -22.33 -11.09
C GLU A 108 3.87 -21.76 -10.63
N GLU A 109 3.98 -20.44 -10.48
CA GLU A 109 5.25 -19.75 -10.19
C GLU A 109 5.37 -19.28 -8.74
N ALA A 110 6.59 -19.36 -8.20
CA ALA A 110 6.91 -18.89 -6.86
C ALA A 110 7.52 -17.48 -6.93
N HIS A 111 6.91 -16.55 -6.20
CA HIS A 111 7.22 -15.13 -6.21
C HIS A 111 7.82 -14.68 -4.86
N ALA A 112 8.74 -13.72 -4.90
CA ALA A 112 9.20 -13.05 -3.70
C ALA A 112 8.10 -12.15 -3.11
N PRO A 113 7.99 -12.00 -1.78
CA PRO A 113 7.06 -11.05 -1.16
C PRO A 113 7.21 -9.61 -1.69
N ALA A 114 8.44 -9.20 -2.01
CA ALA A 114 8.75 -7.91 -2.62
C ALA A 114 8.15 -7.77 -4.02
N GLN A 115 8.19 -8.83 -4.84
CA GLN A 115 7.59 -8.87 -6.18
C GLN A 115 6.06 -8.77 -6.12
N ILE A 116 5.40 -9.46 -5.19
CA ILE A 116 3.95 -9.32 -4.99
C ILE A 116 3.58 -7.92 -4.49
N SER A 117 4.39 -7.35 -3.60
CA SER A 117 4.21 -5.97 -3.11
C SER A 117 4.44 -4.94 -4.22
N SER A 118 5.35 -5.20 -5.16
CA SER A 118 5.58 -4.35 -6.33
C SER A 118 4.35 -4.25 -7.23
N PHE A 119 3.55 -5.32 -7.37
CA PHE A 119 2.30 -5.27 -8.14
C PHE A 119 1.26 -4.32 -7.49
N VAL A 120 1.23 -4.23 -6.15
CA VAL A 120 0.41 -3.24 -5.43
C VAL A 120 0.91 -1.82 -5.68
N LEU A 121 2.23 -1.61 -5.61
CA LEU A 121 2.86 -0.32 -5.91
C LEU A 121 2.69 0.10 -7.38
N GLN A 122 2.72 -0.84 -8.33
CA GLN A 122 2.44 -0.59 -9.75
C GLN A 122 1.01 -0.11 -9.97
N LYS A 123 -0.01 -0.77 -9.37
CA LYS A 123 -1.40 -0.27 -9.46
C LYS A 123 -1.51 1.13 -8.86
N ILE A 124 -0.93 1.37 -7.68
CA ILE A 124 -0.96 2.68 -7.01
C ILE A 124 -0.33 3.76 -7.91
N LYS A 125 0.83 3.48 -8.50
CA LYS A 125 1.50 4.36 -9.45
C LYS A 125 0.63 4.63 -10.68
N GLN A 126 0.10 3.60 -11.33
CA GLN A 126 -0.73 3.72 -12.53
C GLN A 126 -2.02 4.51 -12.26
N ASP A 127 -2.69 4.26 -11.13
CA ASP A 127 -3.87 4.99 -10.70
C ASP A 127 -3.54 6.48 -10.47
N ALA A 128 -2.39 6.76 -9.83
CA ALA A 128 -1.94 8.12 -9.60
C ALA A 128 -1.53 8.84 -10.90
N GLU A 129 -0.80 8.19 -11.80
CA GLU A 129 -0.45 8.72 -13.12
C GLU A 129 -1.71 9.06 -13.93
N ALA A 130 -2.73 8.18 -13.90
CA ALA A 130 -4.02 8.42 -14.55
C ALA A 130 -4.81 9.58 -13.90
N ARG A 131 -4.75 9.71 -12.56
CA ARG A 131 -5.48 10.76 -11.81
C ARG A 131 -4.81 12.14 -11.89
N LEU A 132 -3.49 12.19 -12.02
CA LEU A 132 -2.68 13.41 -12.06
C LEU A 132 -2.37 13.90 -13.49
N GLY A 133 -2.42 13.00 -14.48
CA GLY A 133 -2.12 13.32 -15.88
C GLY A 133 -0.64 13.46 -16.21
N GLU A 134 0.25 13.01 -15.32
CA GLU A 134 1.71 13.01 -15.51
C GLU A 134 2.34 11.68 -15.08
N LYS A 135 3.56 11.41 -15.57
CA LYS A 135 4.31 10.19 -15.23
C LYS A 135 4.99 10.33 -13.87
N ILE A 136 4.86 9.32 -13.02
CA ILE A 136 5.49 9.25 -11.70
C ILE A 136 6.68 8.29 -11.75
N THR A 137 7.83 8.75 -11.24
CA THR A 137 9.07 7.96 -11.22
C THR A 137 9.73 7.86 -9.85
N GLN A 138 9.24 8.61 -8.85
CA GLN A 138 9.85 8.74 -7.54
C GLN A 138 8.81 8.57 -6.42
N ALA A 139 9.21 7.94 -5.32
CA ALA A 139 8.35 7.75 -4.16
C ALA A 139 9.08 7.77 -2.82
N VAL A 140 8.34 8.11 -1.77
CA VAL A 140 8.61 7.81 -0.36
C VAL A 140 7.66 6.68 0.05
N ILE A 141 8.19 5.59 0.61
CA ILE A 141 7.40 4.39 0.94
C ILE A 141 7.50 4.10 2.44
N THR A 142 6.39 3.72 3.07
CA THR A 142 6.33 3.48 4.51
C THR A 142 6.69 2.05 4.93
N VAL A 143 7.27 1.93 6.12
CA VAL A 143 7.49 0.66 6.83
C VAL A 143 7.11 0.80 8.31
N PRO A 144 6.70 -0.30 8.97
CA PRO A 144 6.54 -0.33 10.43
C PRO A 144 7.84 0.10 11.09
N ALA A 145 7.77 0.90 12.16
CA ALA A 145 8.97 1.43 12.81
C ALA A 145 9.90 0.29 13.29
N TYR A 146 9.33 -0.79 13.79
CA TYR A 146 10.06 -1.96 14.26
C TYR A 146 10.52 -2.96 13.16
N PHE A 147 10.43 -2.59 11.87
CA PHE A 147 11.02 -3.39 10.78
C PHE A 147 12.55 -3.47 10.88
N ASN A 148 13.07 -4.68 10.72
CA ASN A 148 14.50 -4.94 10.62
C ASN A 148 15.06 -4.61 9.22
N ASP A 149 16.38 -4.65 9.09
CA ASP A 149 17.14 -4.31 7.88
C ASP A 149 16.66 -5.07 6.62
N ALA A 150 16.49 -6.39 6.71
CA ALA A 150 16.01 -7.24 5.60
C ALA A 150 14.59 -6.85 5.13
N GLN A 151 13.73 -6.42 6.06
CA GLN A 151 12.35 -6.02 5.76
C GLN A 151 12.30 -4.62 5.13
N ARG A 152 13.20 -3.72 5.53
CA ARG A 152 13.39 -2.39 4.93
C ARG A 152 13.91 -2.52 3.50
N GLN A 153 14.96 -3.33 3.31
CA GLN A 153 15.53 -3.58 1.99
C GLN A 153 14.51 -4.22 1.04
N ALA A 154 13.80 -5.28 1.46
CA ALA A 154 12.76 -5.90 0.64
C ALA A 154 11.64 -4.92 0.23
N THR A 155 11.29 -3.96 1.09
CA THR A 155 10.30 -2.90 0.76
C THR A 155 10.85 -1.92 -0.27
N LYS A 156 12.14 -1.56 -0.18
CA LYS A 156 12.84 -0.73 -1.17
C LYS A 156 12.97 -1.46 -2.52
N ASP A 157 13.23 -2.75 -2.49
CA ASP A 157 13.27 -3.61 -3.69
C ASP A 157 11.90 -3.65 -4.37
N ALA A 158 10.81 -3.78 -3.61
CA ALA A 158 9.44 -3.74 -4.14
C ALA A 158 9.14 -2.42 -4.89
N GLY A 159 9.57 -1.28 -4.35
CA GLY A 159 9.47 0.02 -5.06
C GLY A 159 10.31 0.06 -6.33
N THR A 160 11.53 -0.46 -6.28
CA THR A 160 12.43 -0.55 -7.44
C THR A 160 11.83 -1.40 -8.56
N ILE A 161 11.28 -2.57 -8.23
CA ILE A 161 10.58 -3.49 -9.17
C ILE A 161 9.34 -2.82 -9.76
N ALA A 162 8.62 -1.99 -9.01
CA ALA A 162 7.49 -1.21 -9.51
C ALA A 162 7.88 -0.02 -10.44
N GLY A 163 9.18 0.16 -10.70
CA GLY A 163 9.70 1.28 -11.48
C GLY A 163 9.52 2.62 -10.76
N LEU A 164 9.76 2.63 -9.44
CA LEU A 164 9.85 3.82 -8.60
C LEU A 164 11.26 3.93 -8.01
N GLU A 165 11.90 5.08 -8.18
CA GLU A 165 13.07 5.46 -7.41
C GLU A 165 12.61 5.79 -5.98
N VAL A 166 13.00 4.93 -5.02
CA VAL A 166 12.63 5.09 -3.61
C VAL A 166 13.58 6.09 -2.95
N LEU A 167 13.15 7.35 -2.87
CA LEU A 167 13.92 8.46 -2.30
C LEU A 167 14.10 8.34 -0.78
N ARG A 168 13.10 7.77 -0.09
CA ARG A 168 13.11 7.52 1.35
C ARG A 168 12.22 6.33 1.72
N ILE A 169 12.72 5.48 2.62
CA ILE A 169 11.90 4.64 3.47
C ILE A 169 11.61 5.41 4.77
N ILE A 170 10.34 5.63 5.11
CA ILE A 170 9.91 6.35 6.33
C ILE A 170 9.16 5.41 7.27
N ASN A 171 9.32 5.60 8.58
CA ASN A 171 8.59 4.84 9.59
C ASN A 171 7.11 5.28 9.65
N GLU A 172 6.16 4.33 9.70
CA GLU A 172 4.70 4.59 9.73
C GLU A 172 4.27 5.56 10.86
N PRO A 173 4.74 5.43 12.11
CA PRO A 173 4.43 6.38 13.18
C PRO A 173 5.06 7.77 12.96
N THR A 174 6.26 7.83 12.38
CA THR A 174 6.96 9.08 12.06
C THR A 174 6.21 9.86 10.98
N ALA A 175 5.76 9.18 9.92
CA ALA A 175 4.91 9.77 8.90
C ALA A 175 3.61 10.32 9.53
N SER A 176 2.95 9.54 10.39
CA SER A 176 1.75 9.98 11.09
C SER A 176 1.97 11.19 12.00
N ALA A 177 3.15 11.32 12.61
CA ALA A 177 3.54 12.50 13.38
C ALA A 177 3.70 13.75 12.50
N LEU A 178 4.29 13.62 11.30
CA LEU A 178 4.35 14.72 10.32
C LEU A 178 2.94 15.18 9.90
N ALA A 179 2.05 14.24 9.59
CA ALA A 179 0.66 14.55 9.24
C ALA A 179 -0.13 15.21 10.38
N TYR A 180 0.14 14.84 11.64
CA TYR A 180 -0.42 15.52 12.81
C TYR A 180 0.14 16.94 13.01
N GLY A 181 1.44 17.12 12.75
CA GLY A 181 2.22 18.28 13.19
C GLY A 181 2.42 19.39 12.15
N LEU A 182 2.02 19.18 10.89
CA LEU A 182 2.20 20.15 9.78
C LEU A 182 1.69 21.56 10.14
N ASP A 183 0.46 21.66 10.65
CA ASP A 183 -0.17 22.92 11.09
C ASP A 183 0.32 23.42 12.47
N LYS A 184 1.18 22.64 13.14
CA LYS A 184 1.54 22.81 14.55
C LYS A 184 3.03 23.01 14.79
N THR A 185 3.81 23.30 13.75
CA THR A 185 5.29 23.46 13.79
C THR A 185 5.84 24.41 14.87
N LYS A 186 5.02 25.33 15.40
CA LYS A 186 5.39 26.25 16.50
C LYS A 186 4.93 25.79 17.90
N THR A 187 4.47 24.55 18.03
CA THR A 187 3.98 23.98 19.29
C THR A 187 4.99 22.96 19.79
N ASP A 188 5.55 23.21 20.97
CA ASP A 188 6.32 22.20 21.69
C ASP A 188 5.35 21.16 22.25
N ALA A 189 5.52 19.89 21.88
CA ALA A 189 4.70 18.78 22.36
C ALA A 189 5.46 17.46 22.37
N SER A 190 5.31 16.69 23.46
CA SER A 190 5.73 15.28 23.53
C SER A 190 4.53 14.40 23.16
N ILE A 191 4.63 13.65 22.07
CA ILE A 191 3.53 12.83 21.55
C ILE A 191 3.84 11.33 21.59
N ALA A 192 2.80 10.53 21.76
CA ALA A 192 2.85 9.08 21.57
C ALA A 192 2.01 8.69 20.34
N VAL A 193 2.61 8.09 19.33
CA VAL A 193 1.88 7.55 18.16
C VAL A 193 1.69 6.06 18.36
N PHE A 194 0.44 5.64 18.56
CA PHE A 194 0.03 4.24 18.71
C PHE A 194 -0.57 3.76 17.38
N ASP A 195 0.17 2.95 16.64
CA ASP A 195 -0.26 2.40 15.36
C ASP A 195 -0.58 0.91 15.49
N LEU A 196 -1.85 0.55 15.30
CA LEU A 196 -2.29 -0.84 15.27
C LEU A 196 -2.98 -1.12 13.93
N GLY A 197 -2.20 -1.63 12.99
CA GLY A 197 -2.61 -1.93 11.63
C GLY A 197 -3.15 -3.34 11.42
N GLY A 198 -3.08 -3.81 10.17
CA GLY A 198 -3.54 -5.14 9.76
C GLY A 198 -2.69 -6.30 10.26
N GLY A 199 -1.36 -6.13 10.35
CA GLY A 199 -0.45 -7.20 10.78
C GLY A 199 0.74 -6.75 11.63
N THR A 200 0.82 -5.46 11.96
CA THR A 200 1.89 -4.84 12.74
C THR A 200 1.32 -3.89 13.79
N PHE A 201 2.06 -3.79 14.89
CA PHE A 201 1.83 -2.86 15.98
C PHE A 201 3.12 -2.07 16.23
N ASP A 202 3.05 -0.74 16.22
CA ASP A 202 4.15 0.13 16.61
C ASP A 202 3.69 1.16 17.65
N ILE A 203 4.62 1.55 18.51
CA ILE A 203 4.47 2.68 19.44
C ILE A 203 5.75 3.50 19.42
N THR A 204 5.61 4.77 19.06
CA THR A 204 6.72 5.72 19.00
C THR A 204 6.45 6.92 19.89
N ILE A 205 7.43 7.30 20.69
CA ILE A 205 7.43 8.54 21.48
C ILE A 205 8.29 9.56 20.74
N LEU A 206 7.72 10.71 20.40
CA LEU A 206 8.39 11.80 19.70
C LEU A 206 8.27 13.09 20.50
N GLN A 207 9.21 14.00 20.29
CA GLN A 207 9.04 15.42 20.60
C GLN A 207 8.96 16.20 19.30
N MET A 208 8.04 17.16 19.24
CA MET A 208 7.99 18.16 18.18
C MET A 208 8.08 19.57 18.76
N GLY A 209 8.69 20.49 18.03
CA GLY A 209 8.88 21.88 18.41
C GLY A 209 9.74 22.62 17.37
N GLU A 210 9.43 23.89 17.10
CA GLU A 210 10.13 24.75 16.12
C GLU A 210 10.40 24.09 14.73
N GLY A 211 9.47 23.27 14.23
CA GLY A 211 9.60 22.53 12.96
C GLY A 211 10.45 21.25 13.04
N VAL A 212 11.07 20.97 14.18
CA VAL A 212 11.82 19.73 14.43
C VAL A 212 10.86 18.65 14.91
N PHE A 213 11.01 17.44 14.37
CA PHE A 213 10.37 16.20 14.81
C PHE A 213 11.45 15.21 15.19
N GLU A 214 11.57 14.89 16.49
CA GLU A 214 12.61 14.01 17.02
C GLU A 214 11.99 12.78 17.68
N VAL A 215 12.26 11.60 17.11
CA VAL A 215 11.90 10.32 17.72
C VAL A 215 12.82 10.08 18.92
N LYS A 216 12.23 9.96 20.12
CA LYS A 216 12.96 9.65 21.36
C LYS A 216 13.06 8.15 21.61
N SER A 217 12.05 7.39 21.20
CA SER A 217 12.05 5.93 21.29
C SER A 217 11.01 5.33 20.37
N THR A 218 11.26 4.11 19.89
CA THR A 218 10.24 3.29 19.24
C THR A 218 10.28 1.84 19.75
N ASN A 219 9.12 1.19 19.74
CA ASN A 219 8.98 -0.22 20.06
C ASN A 219 7.76 -0.80 19.33
N GLY A 220 7.62 -2.12 19.26
CA GLY A 220 6.51 -2.72 18.53
C GLY A 220 6.52 -4.24 18.45
N ASP A 221 5.60 -4.77 17.66
CA ASP A 221 5.47 -6.18 17.32
C ASP A 221 5.10 -6.30 15.83
N THR A 222 6.07 -6.73 15.01
CA THR A 222 5.90 -6.87 13.55
C THR A 222 5.06 -8.08 13.14
N PHE A 223 4.40 -8.72 14.11
CA PHE A 223 3.52 -9.87 13.91
C PHE A 223 2.32 -9.85 14.90
N LEU A 224 1.73 -8.66 15.09
CA LEU A 224 0.50 -8.41 15.85
C LEU A 224 -0.35 -7.39 15.10
N GLY A 225 -1.55 -7.76 14.65
CA GLY A 225 -2.47 -6.80 14.04
C GLY A 225 -3.86 -7.36 13.81
N GLY A 226 -4.70 -6.63 13.08
CA GLY A 226 -6.11 -6.97 12.79
C GLY A 226 -6.34 -8.38 12.24
N ASP A 227 -5.41 -8.94 11.47
CA ASP A 227 -5.41 -10.32 10.98
C ASP A 227 -5.49 -11.36 12.12
N ASP A 228 -4.82 -11.10 13.24
CA ASP A 228 -4.80 -12.01 14.40
C ASP A 228 -6.10 -11.90 15.20
N PHE A 229 -6.76 -10.74 15.18
CA PHE A 229 -8.10 -10.57 15.75
C PHE A 229 -9.13 -11.33 14.91
N ASP A 230 -9.05 -11.26 13.57
CA ASP A 230 -9.93 -12.02 12.67
C ASP A 230 -9.74 -13.53 12.85
N GLN A 231 -8.48 -13.96 13.05
CA GLN A 231 -8.16 -15.35 13.31
C GLN A 231 -8.81 -15.89 14.60
N LYS A 232 -8.88 -15.10 15.68
CA LYS A 232 -9.57 -15.50 16.92
C LYS A 232 -11.09 -15.67 16.72
N ILE A 233 -11.70 -14.83 15.90
CA ILE A 233 -13.12 -14.94 15.54
C ILE A 233 -13.34 -16.17 14.65
N LEU A 234 -12.47 -16.39 13.66
CA LEU A 234 -12.50 -17.54 12.76
C LEU A 234 -12.40 -18.87 13.51
N GLU A 235 -11.45 -18.98 14.45
CA GLU A 235 -11.27 -20.16 15.31
C GLU A 235 -12.52 -20.43 16.18
N TRP A 236 -13.14 -19.36 16.72
CA TRP A 236 -14.41 -19.48 17.44
C TRP A 236 -15.54 -19.97 16.53
N LEU A 237 -15.72 -19.39 15.34
CA LEU A 237 -16.76 -19.80 14.38
C LEU A 237 -16.63 -21.26 13.95
N ILE A 238 -15.40 -21.71 13.66
CA ILE A 238 -15.12 -23.11 13.30
C ILE A 238 -15.43 -24.04 14.48
N GLY A 239 -14.99 -23.69 15.69
CA GLY A 239 -15.25 -24.49 16.90
C GLY A 239 -16.74 -24.63 17.21
N GLU A 240 -17.48 -23.53 17.15
CA GLU A 240 -18.93 -23.49 17.35
C GLU A 240 -19.69 -24.33 16.32
N PHE A 241 -19.37 -24.18 15.03
CA PHE A 241 -20.03 -24.93 13.96
C PHE A 241 -19.76 -26.43 14.07
N LYS A 242 -18.51 -26.80 14.39
CA LYS A 242 -18.11 -28.18 14.61
C LYS A 242 -18.77 -28.80 15.84
N GLN A 243 -19.02 -28.01 16.89
CA GLN A 243 -19.76 -28.45 18.07
C GLN A 243 -21.24 -28.71 17.77
N GLU A 244 -21.88 -27.92 16.92
CA GLU A 244 -23.30 -28.06 16.57
C GLU A 244 -23.58 -29.11 15.49
N THR A 245 -22.72 -29.20 14.47
CA THR A 245 -22.94 -30.02 13.27
C THR A 245 -22.04 -31.26 13.18
N GLY A 246 -20.93 -31.28 13.92
CA GLY A 246 -19.85 -32.25 13.76
C GLY A 246 -18.91 -31.98 12.58
N ILE A 247 -19.19 -30.98 11.73
CA ILE A 247 -18.45 -30.70 10.49
C ILE A 247 -17.29 -29.72 10.77
N ASP A 248 -16.10 -30.05 10.27
CA ASP A 248 -14.91 -29.20 10.42
C ASP A 248 -14.65 -28.33 9.18
N LEU A 249 -15.13 -27.08 9.25
CA LEU A 249 -14.97 -26.09 8.18
C LEU A 249 -13.50 -25.68 7.93
N ALA A 250 -12.55 -26.02 8.80
CA ALA A 250 -11.13 -25.78 8.53
C ALA A 250 -10.59 -26.59 7.33
N THR A 251 -11.30 -27.67 6.95
CA THR A 251 -10.92 -28.54 5.82
C THR A 251 -11.46 -28.08 4.47
N ASP A 252 -12.43 -27.16 4.45
CA ASP A 252 -13.05 -26.62 3.25
C ASP A 252 -12.48 -25.22 2.93
N ARG A 253 -11.66 -25.13 1.89
CA ARG A 253 -10.98 -23.89 1.48
C ARG A 253 -11.96 -22.76 1.13
N MET A 254 -13.10 -23.07 0.53
CA MET A 254 -14.09 -22.07 0.13
C MET A 254 -14.89 -21.59 1.34
N ALA A 255 -15.30 -22.50 2.22
CA ALA A 255 -15.93 -22.13 3.48
C ALA A 255 -15.00 -21.28 4.34
N LEU A 256 -13.73 -21.66 4.46
CA LEU A 256 -12.72 -20.96 5.25
C LEU A 256 -12.52 -19.50 4.80
N GLN A 257 -12.47 -19.23 3.48
CA GLN A 257 -12.39 -17.86 2.98
C GLN A 257 -13.65 -17.05 3.28
N ARG A 258 -14.84 -17.65 3.11
CA ARG A 258 -16.12 -16.98 3.45
C ARG A 258 -16.25 -16.67 4.93
N LEU A 259 -15.74 -17.56 5.80
CA LEU A 259 -15.66 -17.31 7.24
C LEU A 259 -14.67 -16.19 7.57
N ARG A 260 -13.53 -16.11 6.88
CA ARG A 260 -12.53 -15.03 7.06
C ARG A 260 -13.14 -13.65 6.71
N ASP A 261 -13.82 -13.54 5.57
CA ASP A 261 -14.50 -12.31 5.14
C ASP A 261 -15.63 -11.90 6.12
N ALA A 262 -16.33 -12.89 6.70
CA ALA A 262 -17.38 -12.63 7.69
C ALA A 262 -16.82 -12.27 9.07
N ALA A 263 -15.68 -12.85 9.47
CA ALA A 263 -14.97 -12.51 10.69
C ALA A 263 -14.43 -11.07 10.67
N GLU A 264 -13.78 -10.65 9.56
CA GLU A 264 -13.33 -9.26 9.35
C GLU A 264 -14.50 -8.30 9.48
N ARG A 265 -15.62 -8.58 8.80
CA ARG A 265 -16.80 -7.73 8.82
C ARG A 265 -17.40 -7.63 10.23
N ALA A 266 -17.56 -8.76 10.92
CA ALA A 266 -18.11 -8.77 12.28
C ALA A 266 -17.22 -8.01 13.28
N LYS A 267 -15.88 -8.10 13.15
CA LYS A 267 -14.93 -7.31 13.93
C LYS A 267 -15.13 -5.80 13.73
N VAL A 268 -15.28 -5.38 12.47
CA VAL A 268 -15.49 -3.97 12.10
C VAL A 268 -16.84 -3.47 12.61
N ASP A 269 -17.93 -4.21 12.36
CA ASP A 269 -19.28 -3.88 12.84
C ASP A 269 -19.27 -3.61 14.35
N LEU A 270 -18.68 -4.53 15.13
CA LEU A 270 -18.64 -4.48 16.59
C LEU A 270 -17.84 -3.32 17.18
N SER A 271 -17.06 -2.59 16.36
CA SER A 271 -16.47 -1.32 16.78
C SER A 271 -17.52 -0.22 16.92
N SER A 272 -18.67 -0.34 16.25
CA SER A 272 -19.82 0.58 16.33
C SER A 272 -20.98 0.00 17.14
N VAL A 273 -21.43 -1.23 16.85
CA VAL A 273 -22.57 -1.90 17.49
C VAL A 273 -22.17 -2.84 18.63
N LEU A 274 -23.10 -3.19 19.51
CA LEU A 274 -22.87 -4.09 20.65
C LEU A 274 -22.97 -5.58 20.28
N GLN A 275 -23.63 -5.91 19.17
CA GLN A 275 -23.76 -7.26 18.63
C GLN A 275 -23.97 -7.20 17.11
N THR A 276 -23.53 -8.23 16.39
CA THR A 276 -23.77 -8.42 14.94
C THR A 276 -24.12 -9.89 14.66
N GLU A 277 -24.82 -10.15 13.56
CA GLU A 277 -25.18 -11.50 13.11
C GLU A 277 -24.29 -11.93 11.93
N ILE A 278 -23.58 -13.04 12.13
CA ILE A 278 -22.79 -13.71 11.10
C ILE A 278 -23.71 -14.75 10.45
N ASN A 279 -24.20 -14.41 9.24
CA ASN A 279 -25.14 -15.22 8.49
C ASN A 279 -24.52 -15.67 7.15
N LEU A 280 -24.14 -16.95 7.08
CA LEU A 280 -23.50 -17.58 5.94
C LEU A 280 -24.37 -18.76 5.45
N PRO A 281 -25.31 -18.51 4.53
CA PRO A 281 -26.13 -19.57 3.96
C PRO A 281 -25.30 -20.44 3.01
N PHE A 282 -25.62 -21.75 2.91
CA PHE A 282 -24.89 -22.70 2.07
C PHE A 282 -23.38 -22.68 2.34
N ILE A 283 -22.97 -22.68 3.62
CA ILE A 283 -21.55 -22.60 4.00
C ILE A 283 -20.79 -23.88 3.66
N THR A 284 -21.47 -25.03 3.75
CA THR A 284 -21.01 -26.35 3.31
C THR A 284 -22.23 -27.25 3.05
N ALA A 285 -22.04 -28.54 2.80
CA ALA A 285 -23.13 -29.52 2.66
C ALA A 285 -22.74 -30.88 3.25
N ASP A 286 -23.74 -31.63 3.70
CA ASP A 286 -23.59 -32.99 4.24
C ASP A 286 -24.62 -33.95 3.64
N ALA A 287 -24.76 -35.16 4.20
CA ALA A 287 -25.73 -36.16 3.75
C ALA A 287 -27.20 -35.76 4.00
N SER A 288 -27.47 -34.77 4.86
CA SER A 288 -28.82 -34.23 5.10
C SER A 288 -29.17 -33.08 4.16
N GLY A 289 -28.16 -32.40 3.59
CA GLY A 289 -28.32 -31.35 2.58
C GLY A 289 -27.37 -30.17 2.79
N PRO A 290 -27.69 -29.00 2.22
CA PRO A 290 -26.90 -27.79 2.45
C PRO A 290 -26.99 -27.33 3.91
N GLN A 291 -25.85 -26.94 4.46
CA GLN A 291 -25.71 -26.42 5.82
C GLN A 291 -25.54 -24.90 5.81
N HIS A 292 -26.00 -24.25 6.87
CA HIS A 292 -26.00 -22.79 7.03
C HIS A 292 -25.39 -22.45 8.38
N MET A 293 -24.62 -21.35 8.46
CA MET A 293 -24.16 -20.81 9.74
C MET A 293 -24.93 -19.52 10.04
N VAL A 294 -25.56 -19.45 11.21
CA VAL A 294 -26.15 -18.23 11.78
C VAL A 294 -25.67 -18.10 13.22
N LYS A 295 -24.84 -17.10 13.49
CA LYS A 295 -24.21 -16.88 14.81
C LYS A 295 -24.24 -15.41 15.20
N THR A 296 -24.79 -15.09 16.36
CA THR A 296 -24.67 -13.74 16.93
C THR A 296 -23.34 -13.61 17.68
N LEU A 297 -22.49 -12.67 17.29
CA LEU A 297 -21.29 -12.29 18.03
C LEU A 297 -21.56 -10.97 18.77
N SER A 298 -21.34 -10.95 20.08
CA SER A 298 -21.41 -9.72 20.89
C SER A 298 -20.04 -9.10 21.08
N ARG A 299 -19.99 -7.78 21.30
CA ARG A 299 -18.74 -7.05 21.59
C ARG A 299 -18.01 -7.65 22.79
N ALA A 300 -18.74 -7.96 23.87
CA ALA A 300 -18.17 -8.59 25.05
C ALA A 300 -17.55 -9.97 24.76
N LYS A 301 -18.13 -10.76 23.85
CA LYS A 301 -17.54 -12.04 23.42
C LYS A 301 -16.31 -11.83 22.54
N LEU A 302 -16.33 -10.85 21.62
CA LEU A 302 -15.15 -10.46 20.84
C LEU A 302 -14.00 -10.04 21.76
N GLU A 303 -14.25 -9.14 22.72
CA GLU A 303 -13.27 -8.66 23.69
C GLU A 303 -12.66 -9.81 24.51
N GLN A 304 -13.46 -10.81 24.91
CA GLN A 304 -12.94 -12.04 25.55
C GLN A 304 -12.03 -12.87 24.63
N LEU A 305 -12.33 -12.96 23.33
CA LEU A 305 -11.55 -13.75 22.36
C LEU A 305 -10.18 -13.12 22.02
N VAL A 306 -10.06 -11.79 22.11
CA VAL A 306 -8.86 -11.03 21.71
C VAL A 306 -8.13 -10.35 22.87
N ALA A 307 -8.55 -10.58 24.12
CA ALA A 307 -7.97 -9.94 25.30
C ALA A 307 -6.44 -10.14 25.43
N ASP A 308 -5.92 -11.30 25.02
CA ASP A 308 -4.48 -11.57 24.99
C ASP A 308 -3.73 -10.72 23.95
N LEU A 309 -4.34 -10.50 22.79
CA LEU A 309 -3.79 -9.65 21.73
C LEU A 309 -3.75 -8.17 22.15
N ILE A 310 -4.82 -7.67 22.79
CA ILE A 310 -4.86 -6.30 23.29
C ILE A 310 -3.83 -6.11 24.42
N ASN A 311 -3.71 -7.06 25.35
CA ASN A 311 -2.74 -6.97 26.44
C ASN A 311 -1.27 -7.04 25.96
N ARG A 312 -0.98 -7.67 24.80
CA ARG A 312 0.38 -7.66 24.20
C ARG A 312 0.86 -6.25 23.83
N THR A 313 -0.04 -5.31 23.52
CA THR A 313 0.34 -3.93 23.16
C THR A 313 0.91 -3.12 24.33
N GLU A 314 0.58 -3.50 25.57
CA GLU A 314 0.96 -2.74 26.77
C GLU A 314 2.47 -2.79 27.07
N GLY A 315 3.12 -3.92 26.79
CA GLY A 315 4.56 -4.11 27.01
C GLY A 315 5.41 -3.12 26.21
N PRO A 316 5.30 -3.09 24.87
CA PRO A 316 6.00 -2.12 24.03
C PRO A 316 5.72 -0.66 24.42
N CYS A 317 4.48 -0.29 24.77
CA CYS A 317 4.16 1.08 25.19
C CYS A 317 4.93 1.49 26.46
N ARG A 318 4.98 0.60 27.46
CA ARG A 318 5.74 0.84 28.70
C ARG A 318 7.24 0.88 28.44
N GLN A 319 7.74 0.07 27.51
CA GLN A 319 9.15 0.08 27.13
C GLN A 319 9.54 1.37 26.39
N ALA A 320 8.73 1.84 25.44
CA ALA A 320 8.97 3.08 24.72
C ALA A 320 8.99 4.28 25.68
N LEU A 321 7.99 4.41 26.57
CA LEU A 321 8.01 5.42 27.64
C LEU A 321 9.30 5.37 28.47
N THR A 322 9.71 4.17 28.91
CA THR A 322 10.95 3.98 29.69
C THR A 322 12.20 4.40 28.92
N ASP A 323 12.29 4.02 27.64
CA ASP A 323 13.43 4.32 26.77
C ASP A 323 13.54 5.81 26.41
N SER A 324 12.40 6.48 26.21
CA SER A 324 12.34 7.91 25.91
C SER A 324 12.81 8.81 27.07
N GLY A 325 12.75 8.29 28.30
CA GLY A 325 12.95 9.07 29.52
C GLY A 325 11.80 10.01 29.88
N ILE A 326 10.73 10.08 29.08
CA ILE A 326 9.56 10.94 29.26
C ILE A 326 8.54 10.23 30.16
N ALA A 327 8.09 10.88 31.23
CA ALA A 327 7.07 10.31 32.10
C ALA A 327 5.70 10.29 31.41
N THR A 328 4.86 9.31 31.74
CA THR A 328 3.52 9.17 31.13
C THR A 328 2.66 10.42 31.23
N GLY A 329 2.79 11.19 32.32
CA GLY A 329 2.07 12.46 32.52
C GLY A 329 2.63 13.66 31.74
N GLU A 330 3.80 13.52 31.11
CA GLU A 330 4.44 14.52 30.24
C GLU A 330 4.14 14.27 28.76
N ILE A 331 3.40 13.20 28.41
CA ILE A 331 2.87 13.01 27.06
C ILE A 331 1.67 13.94 26.87
N ASP A 332 1.80 14.92 25.97
CA ASP A 332 0.79 15.90 25.63
C ASP A 332 -0.37 15.29 24.84
N GLU A 333 -0.07 14.44 23.87
CA GLU A 333 -1.05 13.87 22.93
C GLU A 333 -0.76 12.40 22.62
N VAL A 334 -1.81 11.60 22.47
CA VAL A 334 -1.72 10.19 22.06
C VAL A 334 -2.46 10.01 20.74
N ILE A 335 -1.74 9.86 19.63
CA ILE A 335 -2.30 9.77 18.28
C ILE A 335 -2.60 8.31 17.97
N MET A 336 -3.83 8.01 17.57
CA MET A 336 -4.24 6.65 17.15
C MET A 336 -4.13 6.50 15.64
N VAL A 337 -3.43 5.47 15.18
CA VAL A 337 -3.21 5.14 13.76
C VAL A 337 -3.55 3.67 13.50
N GLY A 338 -3.87 3.34 12.25
CA GLY A 338 -4.20 1.99 11.81
C GLY A 338 -5.64 1.60 12.13
N GLY A 339 -6.32 0.94 11.18
CA GLY A 339 -7.76 0.65 11.29
C GLY A 339 -8.17 -0.20 12.51
N MET A 340 -7.27 -0.99 13.10
CA MET A 340 -7.57 -1.81 14.29
C MET A 340 -7.60 -0.97 15.59
N SER A 341 -7.01 0.23 15.59
CA SER A 341 -7.14 1.21 16.68
C SER A 341 -8.59 1.67 16.92
N ARG A 342 -9.49 1.48 15.93
CA ARG A 342 -10.91 1.86 16.00
C ARG A 342 -11.71 1.02 17.02
N MET A 343 -11.18 -0.12 17.48
CA MET A 343 -11.86 -0.98 18.44
C MET A 343 -11.95 -0.34 19.84
N PRO A 344 -13.16 -0.27 20.47
CA PRO A 344 -13.34 0.34 21.79
C PRO A 344 -12.39 -0.18 22.88
N ALA A 345 -12.17 -1.50 22.98
CA ALA A 345 -11.27 -2.07 23.98
C ALA A 345 -9.78 -1.73 23.76
N VAL A 346 -9.35 -1.44 22.53
CA VAL A 346 -8.00 -0.95 22.24
C VAL A 346 -7.86 0.50 22.73
N LEU A 347 -8.86 1.35 22.45
CA LEU A 347 -8.91 2.73 22.95
C LEU A 347 -8.89 2.77 24.49
N GLU A 348 -9.68 1.93 25.17
CA GLU A 348 -9.68 1.84 26.63
C GLU A 348 -8.36 1.30 27.20
N LYS A 349 -7.68 0.38 26.50
CA LYS A 349 -6.31 -0.04 26.87
C LYS A 349 -5.32 1.12 26.75
N VAL A 350 -5.37 1.92 25.68
CA VAL A 350 -4.50 3.08 25.52
C VAL A 350 -4.75 4.11 26.63
N LYS A 351 -6.01 4.39 26.99
CA LYS A 351 -6.33 5.24 28.15
C LYS A 351 -5.76 4.72 29.47
N GLN A 352 -5.81 3.40 29.70
CA GLN A 352 -5.22 2.77 30.89
C GLN A 352 -3.69 2.90 30.94
N VAL A 353 -3.03 2.90 29.79
CA VAL A 353 -1.57 3.02 29.69
C VAL A 353 -1.10 4.46 29.84
N PHE A 354 -1.75 5.41 29.15
CA PHE A 354 -1.31 6.81 29.07
C PHE A 354 -2.06 7.77 30.02
N GLY A 355 -3.17 7.34 30.64
CA GLY A 355 -3.97 8.19 31.54
C GLY A 355 -4.70 9.35 30.85
N LYS A 356 -4.78 9.35 29.52
CA LYS A 356 -5.32 10.43 28.68
C LYS A 356 -6.24 9.88 27.59
N GLU A 357 -7.25 10.65 27.20
CA GLU A 357 -8.10 10.37 26.04
C GLU A 357 -7.29 10.47 24.74
N PRO A 358 -7.28 9.45 23.86
CA PRO A 358 -6.52 9.52 22.63
C PRO A 358 -7.08 10.53 21.62
N ASN A 359 -6.18 11.21 20.93
CA ASN A 359 -6.47 12.20 19.90
C ASN A 359 -7.04 11.52 18.65
N ARG A 360 -8.07 12.14 18.05
CA ARG A 360 -8.77 11.67 16.84
C ARG A 360 -8.86 12.73 15.74
N SER A 361 -8.03 13.76 15.79
CA SER A 361 -7.97 14.81 14.75
C SER A 361 -7.37 14.30 13.43
N VAL A 362 -6.62 13.21 13.49
CA VAL A 362 -5.97 12.56 12.35
C VAL A 362 -6.80 11.37 11.88
N ASN A 363 -6.93 11.17 10.57
CA ASN A 363 -7.58 10.00 10.00
C ASN A 363 -6.64 8.77 10.08
N PRO A 364 -6.96 7.73 10.88
CA PRO A 364 -6.03 6.63 11.14
C PRO A 364 -5.75 5.74 9.93
N ASP A 365 -6.52 5.87 8.83
CA ASP A 365 -6.31 5.12 7.59
C ASP A 365 -5.53 5.93 6.52
N GLU A 366 -5.32 7.24 6.73
CA GLU A 366 -4.69 8.13 5.71
C GLU A 366 -3.45 8.88 6.24
N ALA A 367 -3.28 9.00 7.56
CA ALA A 367 -2.19 9.71 8.23
C ALA A 367 -0.80 9.36 7.68
N VAL A 368 -0.57 8.07 7.50
CA VAL A 368 0.72 7.49 7.11
C VAL A 368 1.10 7.93 5.68
N ALA A 369 0.15 7.88 4.74
CA ALA A 369 0.38 8.30 3.37
C ALA A 369 0.54 9.83 3.25
N LEU A 370 -0.29 10.60 3.97
CA LEU A 370 -0.16 12.06 4.05
C LEU A 370 1.22 12.47 4.60
N GLY A 371 1.69 11.78 5.65
CA GLY A 371 3.03 11.97 6.21
C GLY A 371 4.17 11.61 5.25
N ALA A 372 4.01 10.53 4.50
CA ALA A 372 4.96 10.16 3.44
C ALA A 372 4.99 11.20 2.32
N ALA A 373 3.86 11.84 2.00
CA ALA A 373 3.79 12.94 1.04
C ALA A 373 4.42 14.23 1.57
N ILE A 374 4.26 14.55 2.87
CA ILE A 374 5.01 15.64 3.52
C ILE A 374 6.52 15.39 3.42
N GLN A 375 6.98 14.17 3.74
CA GLN A 375 8.39 13.81 3.59
C GLN A 375 8.85 13.89 2.12
N ALA A 376 8.00 13.53 1.15
CA ALA A 376 8.29 13.71 -0.26
C ALA A 376 8.45 15.19 -0.63
N GLY A 377 7.57 16.06 -0.14
CA GLY A 377 7.65 17.52 -0.29
C GLY A 377 8.90 18.15 0.33
N VAL A 378 9.37 17.63 1.47
CA VAL A 378 10.64 18.05 2.09
C VAL A 378 11.85 17.66 1.22
N LEU A 379 11.77 16.55 0.49
CA LEU A 379 12.85 16.08 -0.41
C LEU A 379 12.85 16.79 -1.77
N SER A 380 11.68 17.22 -2.27
CA SER A 380 11.57 18.03 -3.49
C SER A 380 11.82 19.53 -3.25
N GLY A 381 11.71 19.99 -2.00
CA GLY A 381 11.81 21.41 -1.60
C GLY A 381 10.47 22.16 -1.63
N ASP A 382 9.35 21.46 -1.88
CA ASP A 382 8.00 22.03 -1.85
C ASP A 382 7.52 22.32 -0.42
N VAL A 383 8.04 21.60 0.57
CA VAL A 383 7.78 21.81 2.01
C VAL A 383 9.07 22.23 2.70
N ASN A 384 9.02 23.36 3.39
CA ASN A 384 10.17 23.99 4.05
C ASN A 384 10.02 23.93 5.58
N ASP A 385 11.10 24.26 6.30
CA ASP A 385 11.12 24.40 7.77
C ASP A 385 10.68 23.16 8.57
N ILE A 386 10.81 21.97 8.00
CA ILE A 386 10.63 20.68 8.70
C ILE A 386 11.97 19.93 8.77
N VAL A 387 12.37 19.53 9.97
CA VAL A 387 13.55 18.69 10.23
C VAL A 387 13.12 17.41 10.92
N LEU A 388 13.40 16.26 10.32
CA LEU A 388 13.11 14.95 10.89
C LEU A 388 14.39 14.28 11.43
N LEU A 389 14.33 13.85 12.68
CA LEU A 389 15.34 13.06 13.38
C LEU A 389 14.71 11.74 13.85
N ASP A 390 14.85 10.69 13.04
CA ASP A 390 14.36 9.34 13.36
C ASP A 390 15.48 8.49 14.02
N VAL A 391 15.18 7.25 14.45
CA VAL A 391 16.10 6.36 15.18
C VAL A 391 16.16 4.94 14.61
N THR A 392 17.22 4.19 14.94
CA THR A 392 17.21 2.72 14.74
C THR A 392 16.38 2.03 15.84
N PRO A 393 15.42 1.13 15.51
CA PRO A 393 14.51 0.51 16.48
C PRO A 393 15.18 -0.56 17.36
N LEU A 394 16.34 -1.06 16.95
CA LEU A 394 16.98 -2.25 17.52
C LEU A 394 18.49 -2.05 17.67
N THR A 395 19.04 -2.62 18.73
CA THR A 395 20.47 -2.59 19.05
C THR A 395 21.25 -3.42 18.02
N LEU A 396 22.33 -2.85 17.47
CA LEU A 396 23.26 -3.51 16.58
C LEU A 396 24.58 -3.84 17.29
N GLY A 397 25.15 -5.00 16.95
CA GLY A 397 26.37 -5.48 17.56
C GLY A 397 27.04 -6.61 16.79
N LEU A 398 28.12 -7.13 17.37
CA LEU A 398 28.91 -8.24 16.83
C LEU A 398 28.93 -9.44 17.78
N GLU A 399 28.97 -10.66 17.24
CA GLU A 399 29.40 -11.82 18.01
C GLU A 399 30.88 -11.68 18.35
N THR A 400 31.19 -11.89 19.63
CA THR A 400 32.56 -11.84 20.15
C THR A 400 32.88 -13.12 20.92
N LEU A 401 34.15 -13.31 21.30
CA LEU A 401 34.63 -14.54 21.93
C LEU A 401 33.75 -14.96 23.12
N GLY A 402 33.26 -16.20 23.09
CA GLY A 402 32.27 -16.72 24.06
C GLY A 402 30.82 -16.66 23.56
N SER A 403 30.59 -16.32 22.30
CA SER A 403 29.27 -16.19 21.67
C SER A 403 28.36 -15.18 22.37
N VAL A 404 28.96 -14.10 22.87
CA VAL A 404 28.27 -12.95 23.46
C VAL A 404 28.14 -11.83 22.44
N MET A 405 27.01 -11.11 22.49
CA MET A 405 26.78 -9.94 21.64
C MET A 405 27.44 -8.70 22.26
N THR A 406 28.43 -8.13 21.57
CA THR A 406 29.00 -6.83 21.92
C THR A 406 28.19 -5.74 21.21
N THR A 407 27.49 -4.91 21.98
CA THR A 407 26.72 -3.76 21.49
C THR A 407 27.62 -2.67 20.93
N LEU A 408 27.25 -2.10 19.78
CA LEU A 408 27.98 -1.02 19.12
C LEU A 408 27.10 0.22 18.89
N ILE A 409 25.88 0.02 18.42
CA ILE A 409 24.86 1.08 18.27
C ILE A 409 23.62 0.61 19.04
N PRO A 410 23.31 1.19 20.20
CA PRO A 410 22.09 0.87 20.94
C PRO A 410 20.83 1.22 20.14
N ARG A 411 19.71 0.54 20.44
CA ARG A 411 18.39 0.97 19.97
C ARG A 411 18.09 2.41 20.38
N ASN A 412 17.20 3.05 19.64
CA ASN A 412 16.82 4.46 19.77
C ASN A 412 17.99 5.45 19.54
N THR A 413 19.12 5.02 18.96
CA THR A 413 20.15 5.95 18.45
C THR A 413 19.62 6.65 17.20
N THR A 414 19.69 7.99 17.19
CA THR A 414 19.31 8.83 16.04
C THR A 414 20.04 8.43 14.76
N ILE A 415 19.35 8.44 13.61
CA ILE A 415 19.91 8.11 12.29
C ILE A 415 19.84 9.33 11.35
N PRO A 416 20.75 9.46 10.36
CA PRO A 416 21.88 8.57 10.07
C PRO A 416 22.98 8.64 11.14
N THR A 417 23.68 7.52 11.36
CA THR A 417 24.74 7.43 12.38
C THR A 417 25.86 6.49 11.97
N LYS A 418 27.04 6.72 12.54
CA LYS A 418 28.26 6.00 12.23
C LYS A 418 29.05 5.68 13.49
N LYS A 419 29.37 4.40 13.67
CA LYS A 419 30.19 3.90 14.77
C LYS A 419 31.40 3.15 14.23
N VAL A 420 32.58 3.49 14.72
CA VAL A 420 33.84 2.81 14.41
C VAL A 420 34.36 2.18 15.70
N GLU A 421 34.74 0.91 15.65
CA GLU A 421 35.28 0.15 16.77
C GLU A 421 36.46 -0.71 16.29
N THR A 422 37.51 -0.86 17.10
CA THR A 422 38.71 -1.63 16.70
C THR A 422 38.76 -2.95 17.46
N PHE A 423 38.71 -4.04 16.70
CA PHE A 423 38.86 -5.41 17.17
C PHE A 423 40.26 -5.95 16.87
N THR A 424 40.57 -7.11 17.43
CA THR A 424 41.85 -7.82 17.24
C THR A 424 41.63 -9.32 17.10
N THR A 425 42.63 -10.04 16.58
CA THR A 425 42.66 -11.50 16.54
C THR A 425 42.53 -12.15 17.92
N ALA A 426 41.82 -13.27 17.96
CA ALA A 426 41.59 -14.11 19.14
C ALA A 426 42.59 -15.27 19.26
N ALA A 427 43.38 -15.55 18.22
CA ALA A 427 44.41 -16.58 18.19
C ALA A 427 45.75 -16.08 17.62
N GLU A 428 46.83 -16.80 17.96
CA GLU A 428 48.18 -16.60 17.42
C GLU A 428 48.22 -16.89 15.91
N SER A 429 48.91 -16.06 15.13
CA SER A 429 49.07 -16.22 13.67
C SER A 429 47.75 -16.34 12.89
N GLN A 430 46.65 -15.82 13.43
CA GLN A 430 45.34 -15.81 12.81
C GLN A 430 45.35 -14.93 11.55
N THR A 431 45.16 -15.54 10.38
CA THR A 431 45.19 -14.87 9.06
C THR A 431 43.83 -14.40 8.56
N THR A 432 42.74 -14.75 9.25
CA THR A 432 41.37 -14.34 8.90
C THR A 432 40.57 -13.99 10.15
N VAL A 433 39.64 -13.05 10.07
CA VAL A 433 38.71 -12.67 11.15
C VAL A 433 37.28 -12.81 10.65
N ASP A 434 36.47 -13.54 11.42
CA ASP A 434 35.04 -13.71 11.19
C ASP A 434 34.27 -12.57 11.87
N ILE A 435 33.38 -11.92 11.13
CA ILE A 435 32.61 -10.75 11.53
C ILE A 435 31.13 -11.11 11.36
N HIS A 436 30.50 -11.48 12.47
CA HIS A 436 29.10 -11.86 12.53
C HIS A 436 28.30 -10.72 13.17
N VAL A 437 27.46 -10.08 12.37
CA VAL A 437 26.63 -8.92 12.70
C VAL A 437 25.25 -9.36 13.14
N LEU A 438 24.79 -8.84 14.28
CA LEU A 438 23.51 -9.19 14.89
C LEU A 438 22.70 -7.95 15.27
N GLN A 439 21.38 -8.16 15.35
CA GLN A 439 20.41 -7.17 15.77
C GLN A 439 19.50 -7.74 16.86
N GLY A 440 19.37 -7.03 17.98
CA GLY A 440 18.54 -7.40 19.12
C GLY A 440 19.16 -7.07 20.48
N GLU A 441 18.38 -7.33 21.54
CA GLU A 441 18.63 -6.86 22.90
C GLU A 441 19.14 -7.96 23.86
N ARG A 442 19.46 -9.16 23.34
CA ARG A 442 19.84 -10.32 24.15
C ARG A 442 21.35 -10.40 24.31
N SER A 443 21.85 -10.82 25.48
CA SER A 443 23.29 -10.84 25.75
C SER A 443 24.06 -11.94 24.99
N MET A 444 23.40 -13.03 24.61
CA MET A 444 23.98 -14.14 23.86
C MET A 444 23.71 -13.97 22.36
N ALA A 445 24.73 -14.18 21.52
CA ALA A 445 24.61 -14.01 20.07
C ALA A 445 23.54 -14.92 19.45
N SER A 446 23.41 -16.17 19.94
CA SER A 446 22.39 -17.14 19.50
C SER A 446 20.94 -16.68 19.64
N ASP A 447 20.69 -15.70 20.51
CA ASP A 447 19.35 -15.29 20.91
C ASP A 447 18.87 -14.03 20.16
N ASN A 448 19.71 -13.48 19.28
CA ASN A 448 19.44 -12.30 18.45
C ASN A 448 19.31 -12.67 16.97
N LYS A 449 18.77 -11.76 16.15
CA LYS A 449 18.70 -11.99 14.70
C LYS A 449 20.10 -11.80 14.10
N SER A 450 20.62 -12.85 13.47
CA SER A 450 21.79 -12.73 12.58
C SER A 450 21.39 -11.90 11.35
N ILE A 451 22.14 -10.84 11.06
CA ILE A 451 21.89 -9.92 9.93
C ILE A 451 22.84 -10.25 8.78
N GLY A 452 24.12 -10.43 9.08
CA GLY A 452 25.13 -10.83 8.09
C GLY A 452 26.37 -11.43 8.74
N ARG A 453 27.11 -12.24 8.00
CA ARG A 453 28.38 -12.83 8.46
C ARG A 453 29.39 -12.86 7.33
N PHE A 454 30.59 -12.36 7.58
CA PHE A 454 31.64 -12.28 6.57
C PHE A 454 33.04 -12.40 7.16
N MET A 455 34.01 -12.69 6.29
CA MET A 455 35.39 -12.95 6.69
C MET A 455 36.30 -11.86 6.10
N LEU A 456 37.01 -11.14 6.98
CA LEU A 456 38.16 -10.34 6.57
C LEU A 456 39.37 -11.27 6.46
N ASP A 457 39.91 -11.42 5.26
CA ASP A 457 40.94 -12.40 4.94
C ASP A 457 42.33 -11.81 4.70
N GLY A 458 43.34 -12.69 4.73
CA GLY A 458 44.71 -12.35 4.36
C GLY A 458 45.40 -11.33 5.27
N LEU A 459 45.07 -11.34 6.57
CA LEU A 459 45.86 -10.72 7.62
C LEU A 459 47.26 -11.34 7.65
N LEU A 460 48.28 -10.56 8.02
CA LEU A 460 49.63 -11.08 8.20
C LEU A 460 49.71 -11.91 9.50
N PRO A 461 50.43 -13.07 9.50
CA PRO A 461 50.68 -13.83 10.71
C PRO A 461 51.39 -12.96 11.77
N ALA A 462 50.69 -12.70 12.88
CA ALA A 462 51.17 -11.90 14.00
C ALA A 462 50.71 -12.51 15.33
N PRO A 463 51.31 -12.12 16.47
CA PRO A 463 50.84 -12.55 17.79
C PRO A 463 49.38 -12.15 18.05
N ARG A 464 48.69 -12.89 18.92
CA ARG A 464 47.32 -12.56 19.32
C ARG A 464 47.30 -11.18 19.97
N GLY A 465 46.36 -10.33 19.55
CA GLY A 465 46.25 -8.96 20.08
C GLY A 465 46.96 -7.89 19.24
N VAL A 466 47.67 -8.27 18.16
CA VAL A 466 48.48 -7.33 17.36
C VAL A 466 47.75 -6.77 16.13
N PRO A 467 47.07 -7.55 15.28
CA PRO A 467 46.33 -7.00 14.14
C PRO A 467 45.16 -6.11 14.61
N GLN A 468 45.00 -4.94 13.99
CA GLN A 468 43.96 -3.98 14.33
C GLN A 468 42.90 -3.97 13.23
N ILE A 469 41.78 -4.64 13.49
CA ILE A 469 40.64 -4.72 12.58
C ILE A 469 39.66 -3.61 12.96
N GLU A 470 39.68 -2.52 12.21
CA GLU A 470 38.72 -1.43 12.33
C GLU A 470 37.40 -1.86 11.65
N VAL A 471 36.34 -2.01 12.44
CA VAL A 471 34.99 -2.30 11.91
C VAL A 471 34.14 -1.04 12.04
N THR A 472 33.58 -0.62 10.92
CA THR A 472 32.72 0.56 10.78
C THR A 472 31.30 0.10 10.50
N PHE A 473 30.37 0.55 11.33
CA PHE A 473 28.93 0.46 11.18
C PHE A 473 28.40 1.82 10.74
N ASP A 474 27.61 1.83 9.68
CA ASP A 474 27.04 3.04 9.06
C ASP A 474 25.56 2.76 8.80
N ILE A 475 24.66 3.53 9.43
CA ILE A 475 23.21 3.43 9.23
C ILE A 475 22.77 4.70 8.50
N ASP A 476 22.14 4.53 7.34
CA ASP A 476 21.68 5.65 6.52
C ASP A 476 20.34 6.23 7.01
N ALA A 477 19.84 7.25 6.29
CA ALA A 477 18.56 7.90 6.61
C ALA A 477 17.31 7.05 6.28
N ASN A 478 17.47 5.83 5.74
CA ASN A 478 16.41 4.83 5.56
C ASN A 478 16.38 3.80 6.71
N GLY A 479 17.40 3.83 7.59
CA GLY A 479 17.64 2.81 8.61
C GLY A 479 18.32 1.54 8.06
N ILE A 480 18.98 1.62 6.89
CA ILE A 480 19.67 0.49 6.24
C ILE A 480 21.13 0.43 6.68
N LEU A 481 21.62 -0.76 6.99
CA LEU A 481 22.95 -0.99 7.55
C LEU A 481 24.02 -1.33 6.49
N SER A 482 25.12 -0.58 6.54
CA SER A 482 26.39 -0.94 5.89
C SER A 482 27.46 -1.24 6.92
N VAL A 483 28.21 -2.35 6.75
CA VAL A 483 29.34 -2.71 7.61
C VAL A 483 30.61 -2.90 6.78
N SER A 484 31.69 -2.25 7.17
CA SER A 484 33.01 -2.43 6.54
C SER A 484 34.07 -2.74 7.57
N ALA A 485 34.97 -3.64 7.24
CA ALA A 485 36.08 -4.04 8.09
C ALA A 485 37.41 -3.80 7.37
N LYS A 486 38.38 -3.21 8.07
CA LYS A 486 39.68 -2.86 7.53
C LYS A 486 40.79 -3.22 8.50
N ASP A 487 41.78 -3.96 8.04
CA ASP A 487 43.02 -4.14 8.80
C ASP A 487 43.90 -2.90 8.63
N LYS A 488 44.18 -2.20 9.73
CA LYS A 488 45.01 -0.99 9.74
C LYS A 488 46.48 -1.30 9.41
N GLY A 489 46.93 -2.54 9.60
CA GLY A 489 48.29 -2.99 9.29
C GLY A 489 48.53 -3.19 7.79
N THR A 490 47.67 -3.96 7.12
CA THR A 490 47.80 -4.24 5.67
C THR A 490 47.03 -3.27 4.77
N SER A 491 46.15 -2.42 5.34
CA SER A 491 45.16 -1.61 4.61
C SER A 491 44.15 -2.40 3.77
N LYS A 492 44.12 -3.74 3.90
CA LYS A 492 43.06 -4.56 3.29
C LYS A 492 41.73 -4.23 3.92
N GLU A 493 40.71 -4.08 3.08
CA GLU A 493 39.33 -3.90 3.51
C GLU A 493 38.41 -4.93 2.86
N GLN A 494 37.37 -5.30 3.59
CA GLN A 494 36.19 -5.98 3.08
C GLN A 494 34.99 -5.12 3.50
N LYS A 495 34.27 -4.59 2.51
CA LYS A 495 33.02 -3.85 2.72
C LYS A 495 31.86 -4.71 2.30
N ILE A 496 30.86 -4.82 3.18
CA ILE A 496 29.56 -5.38 2.87
C ILE A 496 28.51 -4.32 3.20
N VAL A 497 27.88 -3.76 2.17
CA VAL A 497 26.50 -3.29 2.34
C VAL A 497 25.73 -4.55 2.67
N ILE A 498 25.09 -4.64 3.83
CA ILE A 498 24.44 -5.89 4.21
C ILE A 498 23.13 -5.99 3.44
N GLN A 499 23.23 -6.45 2.20
CA GLN A 499 22.29 -7.44 1.71
C GLN A 499 22.37 -8.57 2.73
N SER A 500 21.42 -8.59 3.66
CA SER A 500 21.29 -9.68 4.60
C SER A 500 21.28 -10.99 3.83
N GLY A 501 21.62 -12.12 4.47
CA GLY A 501 21.52 -13.43 3.81
C GLY A 501 20.09 -13.82 3.38
N SER A 502 19.13 -12.90 3.51
CA SER A 502 17.73 -12.83 3.08
C SER A 502 17.55 -11.57 2.23
N GLY A 503 16.91 -11.67 1.07
CA GLY A 503 16.79 -10.56 0.11
C GLY A 503 16.94 -11.02 -1.34
N LEU A 504 16.77 -10.07 -2.26
CA LEU A 504 16.96 -10.28 -3.69
C LEU A 504 18.38 -9.86 -4.11
N GLU A 505 19.02 -10.67 -4.95
CA GLU A 505 20.28 -10.27 -5.60
C GLU A 505 20.02 -9.21 -6.67
N LYS A 506 21.05 -8.43 -7.03
CA LYS A 506 20.89 -7.34 -8.00
C LYS A 506 20.41 -7.84 -9.36
N GLU A 507 20.89 -9.00 -9.79
CA GLU A 507 20.48 -9.69 -11.01
C GLU A 507 19.03 -10.20 -10.94
N ASP A 508 18.56 -10.60 -9.75
CA ASP A 508 17.15 -10.97 -9.54
C ASP A 508 16.25 -9.72 -9.58
N ILE A 509 16.67 -8.60 -8.98
CA ILE A 509 15.94 -7.32 -9.05
C ILE A 509 15.87 -6.83 -10.50
N GLU A 510 16.98 -6.84 -11.24
CA GLU A 510 17.01 -6.45 -12.66
C GLU A 510 16.13 -7.37 -13.52
N ARG A 511 16.12 -8.68 -13.26
CA ARG A 511 15.19 -9.60 -13.93
C ARG A 511 13.74 -9.26 -13.58
N MET A 512 13.40 -9.08 -12.31
CA MET A 512 12.05 -8.74 -11.86
C MET A 512 11.57 -7.38 -12.38
N VAL A 513 12.44 -6.40 -12.54
CA VAL A 513 12.13 -5.11 -13.20
C VAL A 513 11.76 -5.35 -14.67
N ASN A 514 12.50 -6.18 -15.40
CA ASN A 514 12.17 -6.52 -16.79
C ASN A 514 10.84 -7.31 -16.88
N GLU A 515 10.65 -8.33 -16.04
CA GLU A 515 9.38 -9.07 -15.91
C GLU A 515 8.22 -8.11 -15.59
N ALA A 516 8.42 -7.13 -14.71
CA ALA A 516 7.41 -6.14 -14.34
C ALA A 516 7.04 -5.19 -15.50
N LEU A 517 8.00 -4.83 -16.36
CA LEU A 517 7.79 -4.04 -17.59
C LEU A 517 7.11 -4.85 -18.69
N GLU A 518 7.50 -6.11 -18.89
CA GLU A 518 6.85 -7.03 -19.84
C GLU A 518 5.38 -7.27 -19.46
N ASN A 519 5.11 -7.47 -18.16
CA ASN A 519 3.75 -7.58 -17.65
C ASN A 519 2.96 -6.27 -17.80
N GLU A 520 3.57 -5.10 -17.59
CA GLU A 520 2.90 -3.80 -17.79
C GLU A 520 2.47 -3.62 -19.26
N GLU A 521 3.29 -4.06 -20.21
CA GLU A 521 2.95 -4.00 -21.64
C GLU A 521 1.87 -5.03 -22.01
N ALA A 522 1.93 -6.25 -21.46
CA ALA A 522 0.88 -7.25 -21.63
C ALA A 522 -0.48 -6.77 -21.08
N ASP A 523 -0.48 -6.12 -19.91
CA ASP A 523 -1.67 -5.51 -19.29
C ASP A 523 -2.24 -4.36 -20.16
N LYS A 524 -1.38 -3.53 -20.78
CA LYS A 524 -1.81 -2.49 -21.75
C LYS A 524 -2.44 -3.07 -23.02
N VAL A 525 -1.81 -4.08 -23.62
CA VAL A 525 -2.34 -4.76 -24.82
C VAL A 525 -3.72 -5.33 -24.51
N ARG A 526 -3.84 -6.07 -23.40
CA ARG A 526 -5.11 -6.66 -22.96
C ARG A 526 -6.18 -5.61 -22.64
N LYS A 527 -5.80 -4.47 -22.05
CA LYS A 527 -6.71 -3.32 -21.87
C LYS A 527 -7.23 -2.79 -23.22
N ALA A 528 -6.35 -2.63 -24.22
CA ALA A 528 -6.75 -2.16 -25.55
C ALA A 528 -7.67 -3.16 -26.28
N GLU A 529 -7.50 -4.47 -26.07
CA GLU A 529 -8.42 -5.51 -26.57
C GLU A 529 -9.82 -5.37 -25.94
N VAL A 530 -9.89 -5.18 -24.62
CA VAL A 530 -11.16 -4.98 -23.90
C VAL A 530 -11.83 -3.66 -24.29
N GLU A 531 -11.07 -2.58 -24.46
CA GLU A 531 -11.59 -1.30 -24.96
C GLU A 531 -12.15 -1.43 -26.38
N THR A 532 -11.42 -2.11 -27.28
CA THR A 532 -11.88 -2.41 -28.65
C THR A 532 -13.20 -3.19 -28.62
N ARG A 533 -13.31 -4.20 -27.76
CA ARG A 533 -14.54 -4.98 -27.58
C ARG A 533 -15.69 -4.12 -27.06
N ASN A 534 -15.46 -3.31 -26.02
CA ASN A 534 -16.50 -2.45 -25.42
C ASN A 534 -17.01 -1.38 -26.41
N GLN A 535 -16.11 -0.82 -27.23
CA GLN A 535 -16.47 0.09 -28.32
C GLN A 535 -17.35 -0.62 -29.37
N ALA A 536 -17.01 -1.86 -29.72
CA ALA A 536 -17.79 -2.67 -30.65
C ALA A 536 -19.17 -3.06 -30.12
N ASP A 537 -19.28 -3.51 -28.86
CA ASP A 537 -20.57 -3.77 -28.18
C ASP A 537 -21.44 -2.49 -28.14
N SER A 538 -20.83 -1.33 -27.86
CA SER A 538 -21.53 -0.02 -27.88
C SER A 538 -21.97 0.40 -29.29
N LEU A 539 -21.16 0.10 -30.31
CA LEU A 539 -21.48 0.36 -31.70
C LEU A 539 -22.63 -0.54 -32.17
N VAL A 540 -22.64 -1.82 -31.81
CA VAL A 540 -23.77 -2.74 -32.07
C VAL A 540 -25.07 -2.15 -31.52
N PHE A 541 -25.10 -1.81 -30.23
CA PHE A 541 -26.32 -1.29 -29.59
C PHE A 541 -26.82 0.02 -30.22
N SER A 542 -25.92 0.97 -30.49
CA SER A 542 -26.29 2.24 -31.12
C SER A 542 -26.73 2.09 -32.58
N SER A 543 -26.16 1.12 -33.31
CA SER A 543 -26.56 0.79 -34.69
C SER A 543 -27.95 0.15 -34.76
N GLU A 544 -28.23 -0.81 -33.88
CA GLU A 544 -29.56 -1.44 -33.78
C GLU A 544 -30.64 -0.40 -33.44
N LYS A 545 -30.33 0.50 -32.50
CA LYS A 545 -31.22 1.61 -32.14
C LYS A 545 -31.46 2.54 -33.33
N LEU A 546 -30.41 2.95 -34.06
CA LEU A 546 -30.52 3.82 -35.23
C LEU A 546 -31.42 3.20 -36.32
N LEU A 547 -31.24 1.91 -36.61
CA LEU A 547 -32.06 1.17 -37.57
C LEU A 547 -33.53 1.08 -37.12
N ALA A 548 -33.79 0.85 -35.83
CA ALA A 548 -35.14 0.77 -35.29
C ALA A 548 -35.87 2.13 -35.33
N GLU A 549 -35.19 3.22 -34.93
CA GLU A 549 -35.79 4.56 -34.87
C GLU A 549 -36.01 5.19 -36.25
N ASN A 550 -35.28 4.75 -37.28
CA ASN A 550 -35.37 5.29 -38.65
C ASN A 550 -35.88 4.25 -39.67
N ALA A 551 -36.53 3.18 -39.20
CA ALA A 551 -36.91 2.01 -39.99
C ALA A 551 -37.76 2.29 -41.25
N GLU A 552 -38.49 3.42 -41.28
CA GLU A 552 -39.32 3.89 -42.40
C GLU A 552 -38.57 4.79 -43.40
N LYS A 553 -37.45 5.40 -42.98
CA LYS A 553 -36.64 6.33 -43.79
C LYS A 553 -35.52 5.62 -44.57
N ILE A 554 -35.08 4.47 -44.08
CA ILE A 554 -33.95 3.70 -44.61
C ILE A 554 -34.46 2.67 -45.64
N PRO A 555 -33.90 2.61 -46.87
CA PRO A 555 -34.22 1.59 -47.85
C PRO A 555 -33.95 0.17 -47.34
N GLU A 556 -34.84 -0.78 -47.62
CA GLU A 556 -34.75 -2.17 -47.12
C GLU A 556 -33.46 -2.89 -47.54
N GLU A 557 -32.88 -2.58 -48.71
CA GLU A 557 -31.57 -3.12 -49.11
C GLU A 557 -30.45 -2.68 -48.15
N LEU A 558 -30.38 -1.38 -47.82
CA LEU A 558 -29.38 -0.83 -46.90
C LEU A 558 -29.63 -1.28 -45.45
N LYS A 559 -30.90 -1.41 -45.05
CA LYS A 559 -31.31 -1.94 -43.74
C LYS A 559 -30.86 -3.40 -43.58
N THR A 560 -31.02 -4.22 -44.62
CA THR A 560 -30.52 -5.60 -44.67
C THR A 560 -28.99 -5.64 -44.63
N GLU A 561 -28.31 -4.76 -45.37
CA GLU A 561 -26.84 -4.67 -45.36
C GLU A 561 -26.30 -4.32 -43.97
N VAL A 562 -26.82 -3.26 -43.32
CA VAL A 562 -26.37 -2.81 -42.00
C VAL A 562 -26.69 -3.86 -40.94
N GLN A 563 -27.85 -4.52 -40.97
CA GLN A 563 -28.16 -5.63 -40.07
C GLN A 563 -27.14 -6.77 -40.22
N GLY A 564 -26.79 -7.14 -41.47
CA GLY A 564 -25.74 -8.13 -41.72
C GLY A 564 -24.37 -7.74 -41.18
N LYS A 565 -24.02 -6.44 -41.18
CA LYS A 565 -22.78 -5.93 -40.55
C LYS A 565 -22.84 -5.92 -39.02
N ILE A 566 -24.01 -5.61 -38.43
CA ILE A 566 -24.24 -5.73 -36.99
C ILE A 566 -24.06 -7.19 -36.54
N ASP A 567 -24.66 -8.14 -37.26
CA ASP A 567 -24.59 -9.56 -36.91
C ASP A 567 -23.17 -10.13 -37.11
N ALA A 568 -22.43 -9.67 -38.13
CA ALA A 568 -21.02 -9.99 -38.29
C ALA A 568 -20.15 -9.44 -37.13
N LEU A 569 -20.41 -8.21 -36.68
CA LEU A 569 -19.68 -7.62 -35.54
C LEU A 569 -19.99 -8.38 -34.24
N LYS A 570 -21.25 -8.74 -33.99
CA LYS A 570 -21.65 -9.61 -32.86
C LYS A 570 -20.93 -10.96 -32.91
N ALA A 571 -20.80 -11.57 -34.09
CA ALA A 571 -20.08 -12.83 -34.26
C ALA A 571 -18.58 -12.68 -33.92
N ALA A 572 -17.92 -11.62 -34.38
CA ALA A 572 -16.52 -11.32 -34.05
C ALA A 572 -16.31 -11.07 -32.54
N ILE A 573 -17.23 -10.34 -31.90
CA ILE A 573 -17.26 -10.12 -30.45
C ILE A 573 -17.44 -11.46 -29.69
N ALA A 574 -18.30 -12.36 -30.17
CA ALA A 574 -18.48 -13.69 -29.58
C ALA A 574 -17.25 -14.59 -29.77
N ALA A 575 -16.52 -14.42 -30.87
CA ALA A 575 -15.29 -15.16 -31.18
C ALA A 575 -14.03 -14.66 -30.43
N ASN A 576 -14.07 -13.51 -29.76
CA ASN A 576 -12.91 -12.86 -29.11
C ASN A 576 -11.73 -12.60 -30.07
N SER A 577 -12.00 -12.26 -31.33
CA SER A 577 -10.97 -11.97 -32.33
C SER A 577 -10.82 -10.46 -32.54
N THR A 578 -9.84 -9.84 -31.87
CA THR A 578 -9.60 -8.37 -31.92
C THR A 578 -9.47 -7.83 -33.35
N ALA A 579 -8.80 -8.58 -34.23
CA ALA A 579 -8.64 -8.21 -35.64
C ALA A 579 -9.96 -8.25 -36.43
N GLU A 580 -10.80 -9.27 -36.21
CA GLU A 580 -12.13 -9.35 -36.83
C GLU A 580 -13.07 -8.27 -36.30
N ILE A 581 -13.01 -7.97 -34.99
CA ILE A 581 -13.76 -6.88 -34.37
C ILE A 581 -13.40 -5.55 -35.05
N GLN A 582 -12.11 -5.23 -35.20
CA GLN A 582 -11.66 -4.01 -35.87
C GLN A 582 -12.11 -3.92 -37.35
N SER A 583 -12.05 -5.03 -38.09
CA SER A 583 -12.53 -5.08 -39.48
C SER A 583 -14.04 -4.86 -39.56
N ALA A 584 -14.82 -5.62 -38.79
CA ALA A 584 -16.28 -5.54 -38.77
C ALA A 584 -16.79 -4.18 -38.26
N THR A 585 -16.10 -3.57 -37.28
CA THR A 585 -16.36 -2.19 -36.83
C THR A 585 -16.15 -1.17 -37.95
N THR A 586 -15.09 -1.32 -38.74
CA THR A 586 -14.81 -0.42 -39.88
C THR A 586 -15.87 -0.57 -40.99
N GLU A 587 -16.27 -1.80 -41.29
CA GLU A 587 -17.32 -2.11 -42.27
C GLU A 587 -18.70 -1.61 -41.83
N LEU A 588 -19.05 -1.78 -40.55
CA LEU A 588 -20.31 -1.29 -39.99
C LEU A 588 -20.36 0.25 -40.01
N ASN A 589 -19.30 0.94 -39.57
CA ASN A 589 -19.21 2.40 -39.67
C ASN A 589 -19.39 2.91 -41.11
N SER A 590 -18.80 2.21 -42.09
CA SER A 590 -18.93 2.54 -43.52
C SER A 590 -20.37 2.32 -44.07
N ALA A 591 -21.15 1.44 -43.46
CA ALA A 591 -22.57 1.26 -43.78
C ALA A 591 -23.45 2.30 -43.07
N LEU A 592 -23.14 2.63 -41.81
CA LEU A 592 -23.85 3.66 -41.03
C LEU A 592 -23.69 5.07 -41.61
N GLN A 593 -22.54 5.40 -42.22
CA GLN A 593 -22.35 6.68 -42.92
C GLN A 593 -23.41 6.89 -44.01
N ARG A 594 -23.67 5.87 -44.84
CA ARG A 594 -24.71 5.90 -45.88
C ARG A 594 -26.13 5.99 -45.31
N VAL A 595 -26.38 5.36 -44.15
CA VAL A 595 -27.65 5.55 -43.41
C VAL A 595 -27.80 7.01 -42.97
N GLY A 596 -26.75 7.60 -42.42
CA GLY A 596 -26.70 9.00 -42.01
C GLY A 596 -27.02 9.94 -43.16
N GLU A 597 -26.34 9.79 -44.31
CA GLU A 597 -26.59 10.59 -45.52
C GLU A 597 -28.07 10.56 -45.94
N ILE A 598 -28.72 9.39 -45.92
CA ILE A 598 -30.14 9.25 -46.28
C ILE A 598 -31.05 9.90 -45.23
N VAL A 599 -30.83 9.61 -43.94
CA VAL A 599 -31.69 10.13 -42.86
C VAL A 599 -31.59 11.66 -42.76
N TYR A 600 -30.39 12.24 -42.91
CA TYR A 600 -30.22 13.70 -42.91
C TYR A 600 -30.69 14.36 -44.21
N SER A 601 -30.47 13.77 -45.39
CA SER A 601 -30.98 14.34 -46.65
C SER A 601 -32.52 14.33 -46.74
N GLN A 602 -33.18 13.31 -46.18
CA GLN A 602 -34.65 13.30 -46.03
C GLN A 602 -35.15 14.28 -44.94
N SER A 603 -34.30 14.65 -43.98
CA SER A 603 -34.66 15.61 -42.92
C SER A 603 -34.43 17.07 -43.34
N GLY A 604 -33.67 17.32 -44.43
CA GLY A 604 -33.48 18.66 -45.03
C GLY A 604 -34.61 19.11 -45.97
N GLY A 605 -35.77 18.45 -45.94
CA GLY A 605 -36.86 18.60 -46.92
C GLY A 605 -38.18 19.12 -46.34
N ALA A 606 -38.16 20.13 -45.47
CA ALA A 606 -39.39 20.70 -44.90
C ALA A 606 -39.31 22.18 -44.47
N GLU A 607 -38.71 23.07 -45.26
CA GLU A 607 -39.01 24.52 -45.14
C GLU A 607 -38.63 25.31 -46.41
N GLU A 608 -39.62 25.67 -47.23
CA GLU A 608 -39.57 26.88 -48.05
C GLU A 608 -41.01 27.35 -48.35
N GLY A 609 -41.39 28.57 -47.94
CA GLY A 609 -42.80 28.94 -48.01
C GLY A 609 -43.30 30.31 -47.49
N GLY A 610 -42.47 31.36 -47.34
CA GLY A 610 -43.05 32.73 -47.30
C GLY A 610 -42.33 33.85 -46.52
N GLN A 611 -41.71 34.75 -47.28
CA GLN A 611 -41.49 36.19 -47.01
C GLN A 611 -40.61 36.69 -45.85
N ASP A 612 -39.51 37.32 -46.26
CA ASP A 612 -38.77 38.42 -45.63
C ASP A 612 -39.11 39.71 -46.47
N PRO A 613 -38.92 40.97 -46.01
CA PRO A 613 -38.27 41.40 -44.78
C PRO A 613 -38.95 42.53 -43.96
N THR A 614 -38.36 42.77 -42.79
CA THR A 614 -38.48 43.97 -41.92
C THR A 614 -39.83 44.22 -41.22
N GLY A 615 -39.82 44.14 -39.87
CA GLY A 615 -40.75 44.92 -39.04
C GLY A 615 -41.23 44.26 -37.74
N GLY A 616 -40.84 44.85 -36.60
CA GLY A 616 -41.72 44.93 -35.42
C GLY A 616 -41.46 43.95 -34.26
N MET A 617 -40.94 44.48 -33.16
CA MET A 617 -40.98 43.85 -31.84
C MET A 617 -42.41 43.89 -31.24
N GLY A 618 -42.68 43.01 -30.27
CA GLY A 618 -43.63 43.27 -29.17
C GLY A 618 -44.61 42.11 -28.92
N MET A 619 -44.56 41.40 -27.79
CA MET A 619 -44.81 41.76 -26.38
C MET A 619 -46.26 41.58 -25.92
N GLY A 620 -46.40 40.99 -24.73
CA GLY A 620 -47.61 40.91 -23.92
C GLY A 620 -47.49 39.82 -22.86
N GLY A 621 -47.32 40.09 -21.57
CA GLY A 621 -47.20 41.37 -20.82
C GLY A 621 -47.15 41.02 -19.31
N PRO A 622 -47.60 41.88 -18.36
CA PRO A 622 -47.60 43.35 -18.36
C PRO A 622 -47.12 44.00 -17.02
N GLY A 623 -46.71 45.28 -17.06
CA GLY A 623 -46.52 46.21 -15.91
C GLY A 623 -45.22 46.04 -15.10
N GLY A 624 -44.49 47.07 -14.63
CA GLY A 624 -44.68 48.54 -14.65
C GLY A 624 -44.26 49.14 -13.29
N ASP A 625 -43.72 50.35 -13.11
CA ASP A 625 -43.27 51.46 -14.00
C ASP A 625 -42.24 52.31 -13.17
N GLY A 626 -41.45 53.28 -13.65
CA GLY A 626 -41.26 53.91 -14.97
C GLY A 626 -40.25 55.10 -14.90
N GLU A 627 -39.84 55.59 -16.08
CA GLU A 627 -39.32 56.95 -16.42
C GLU A 627 -38.06 57.57 -15.74
N VAL A 628 -37.23 58.43 -16.37
CA VAL A 628 -36.98 58.80 -17.80
C VAL A 628 -35.60 59.50 -17.89
N GLY A 629 -34.86 59.26 -18.98
CA GLY A 629 -34.06 60.26 -19.72
C GLY A 629 -32.65 60.63 -19.21
N GLU A 630 -31.70 61.04 -20.06
CA GLU A 630 -31.62 61.02 -21.54
C GLU A 630 -30.12 61.08 -21.97
N SER A 631 -29.82 60.95 -23.26
CA SER A 631 -28.49 60.56 -23.80
C SER A 631 -27.65 61.67 -24.45
N GLN A 632 -26.32 61.47 -24.45
CA GLN A 632 -25.32 62.02 -25.42
C GLN A 632 -25.11 63.56 -25.41
N ASP A 633 -23.93 64.15 -25.70
CA ASP A 633 -22.78 63.76 -26.54
C ASP A 633 -21.41 64.34 -26.03
N ASP A 634 -20.33 63.93 -26.71
CA ASP A 634 -18.96 64.52 -26.83
C ASP A 634 -18.48 65.68 -25.92
N GLU A 635 -17.31 65.49 -25.28
CA GLU A 635 -16.03 66.17 -25.61
C GLU A 635 -14.92 65.84 -24.58
N GLY A 636 -13.65 65.82 -25.03
CA GLY A 636 -12.50 66.17 -24.15
C GLY A 636 -11.64 65.04 -23.58
N THR A 637 -10.48 64.85 -24.22
CA THR A 637 -9.23 64.26 -23.69
C THR A 637 -8.86 64.66 -22.26
N VAL A 638 -8.15 63.76 -21.53
CA VAL A 638 -6.73 63.94 -21.13
C VAL A 638 -6.17 62.65 -20.49
N GLU A 639 -4.89 62.38 -20.76
CA GLU A 639 -4.08 61.26 -20.25
C GLU A 639 -3.76 61.38 -18.75
N GLY A 640 -3.38 60.27 -18.10
CA GLY A 640 -2.88 60.32 -16.72
C GLY A 640 -2.55 58.96 -16.11
N GLU A 641 -1.46 58.34 -16.53
CA GLU A 641 -0.89 57.17 -15.84
C GLU A 641 -0.60 57.48 -14.35
N PHE A 642 -0.73 56.49 -13.46
CA PHE A 642 0.27 56.31 -12.41
C PHE A 642 0.44 54.84 -12.00
N ARG A 643 1.66 54.50 -11.59
CA ARG A 643 2.24 53.15 -11.52
C ARG A 643 2.00 52.41 -10.20
N GLU A 644 2.17 51.09 -10.29
CA GLU A 644 2.32 50.14 -9.17
C GLU A 644 3.43 50.54 -8.17
N VAL A 645 3.22 50.14 -6.92
CA VAL A 645 4.19 49.41 -6.08
C VAL A 645 3.46 48.21 -5.48
#